data_AF-A0A6N0IH01-F1
#
_entry.id   AF-A0A6N0IH01-F1
#
_cell.length_a   1.000
_cell.length_b   1.000
_cell.length_c   1.000
_cell.angle_alpha   90.00
_cell.angle_beta   90.00
_cell.angle_gamma   90.00
#
_symmetry.space_group_name_H-M   'P 1'
#
loop_
_entity.id
_entity.type
_entity.pdbx_description
1 polymer ?
#
loop_
_entity_poly.entity_id
_entity_poly.type
_entity_poly.pdbx_seq_one_letter_code
_entity_poly.pdbx_strand_id
1 'polypeptide(L)'
;MAVKISGVLKDGTGKPVQNCTIQLKAKRNSTTVVVNTLASENPDEAGRYSMDVEYGQYSVILLVEGFPPSHAGTITVYEDSRPGTLNDFLGAMTEDDARPEALRRFELMVEEVTRNASAVAQNTAAAKKSASDAGTSAREAATHATDAAGSARAASTSAGQAATSAQEASSSAGTASTKATEASKSAAAAESSKSAAATSAGAAKTSETNAAASQKSAATSASTATTKASEAATSARDAAASKEAAKSSETNASTSASSAASSATAAGNSVKAAKTSETNARSSETAAEQSASAAADSETAAASSAREASIKAEEAAVSATAAGKSAESAASSASTATTKAGEATEQASAAARSASAAKTSETNAKASETSAESSKTAAASSASSAASSASSASASKDEATRQASAARGSATTASTKATEAAGSAAAAAQSKSTAESAATRAETAAKRAEDIASAVALEDASTTKKGIVQLSSATNSTSESQAATPKAVKAAYDLANGKYTAQDATTAQKGIVQLSSATNSTSESQAATPKAVKAAYDLANGKYTAQDATTAQKGIVQLSSATNSTSETLAATPKAVKAANDNANGRVPSARKVNGKALSADITLTPKDIGTLNSTTMSFSGGAGWFKLATVTMPQASSVVSITLIGGAGFNVGSPQQAGISELVLRAGNGNPKGITGALWQRTSTGFTNFAWVNTSGDTYDIYVAIGNYATGVNIQWDYTSNASVTIHTSPAYSANKPEGLTDGTVYSLYTPSEQFYPPGAPIPWPSDTVPSGYALMQGQTFDKSAYPKLAAAYPSGVIPDMRGWTIKGKPASGRAVLSQEQDGIKSHTHSASASSTDLGTKTTSSFDYGTKSTNNTGAHTHSLSGSTNAAGNHSHRDGCRFNPSVFKDTYQYGYTSSGQNTWGVQGSVGMSTGWLANTSTDGNHSHSLSGTAASAGAHAHTVGIGAHTHSVAIGSHGHTITVNAAGNAENTVKNIAFNYIVRLA
;
A
#
# COMPACT_ATOMS: atom_id res chain seq x y z
N MET A 1 -9.71 16.43 -128.33
CA MET A 1 -10.14 17.38 -129.39
C MET A 1 -11.07 18.35 -128.71
N ALA A 2 -10.84 19.65 -128.83
CA ALA A 2 -11.72 20.66 -128.28
C ALA A 2 -13.14 20.51 -128.84
N VAL A 3 -14.15 20.68 -127.98
CA VAL A 3 -15.57 20.64 -128.33
C VAL A 3 -16.00 22.05 -128.70
N LYS A 4 -16.58 22.19 -129.90
CA LYS A 4 -17.02 23.49 -130.41
C LYS A 4 -18.31 23.93 -129.72
N ILE A 5 -18.23 25.00 -128.92
CA ILE A 5 -19.39 25.66 -128.31
C ILE A 5 -19.67 26.92 -129.11
N SER A 6 -20.78 26.91 -129.85
CA SER A 6 -21.14 28.02 -130.75
C SER A 6 -22.64 28.23 -130.84
N GLY A 7 -23.05 29.48 -131.03
CA GLY A 7 -24.47 29.85 -131.09
C GLY A 7 -24.66 31.36 -131.22
N VAL A 8 -25.90 31.82 -131.05
CA VAL A 8 -26.24 33.24 -130.95
C VAL A 8 -26.63 33.53 -129.50
N LEU A 9 -25.89 34.41 -128.83
CA LEU A 9 -26.23 34.87 -127.49
C LEU A 9 -27.40 35.85 -127.60
N LYS A 10 -28.53 35.49 -127.01
CA LYS A 10 -29.78 36.26 -127.04
C LYS A 10 -30.20 36.65 -125.63
N ASP A 11 -30.84 37.81 -125.50
CA ASP A 11 -31.50 38.22 -124.26
C ASP A 11 -32.84 37.48 -124.07
N GLY A 12 -33.52 37.73 -122.94
CA GLY A 12 -34.84 37.17 -122.64
C GLY A 12 -35.96 37.59 -123.61
N THR A 13 -35.70 38.51 -124.55
CA THR A 13 -36.63 38.93 -125.61
C THR A 13 -36.25 38.37 -126.99
N GLY A 14 -35.16 37.58 -127.08
CA GLY A 14 -34.69 36.96 -128.30
C GLY A 14 -33.82 37.86 -129.19
N LYS A 15 -33.45 39.06 -128.73
CA LYS A 15 -32.55 39.98 -129.45
C LYS A 15 -31.09 39.62 -129.20
N PRO A 16 -30.17 39.81 -130.17
CA PRO A 16 -28.74 39.58 -129.98
C PRO A 16 -28.18 40.47 -128.86
N VAL A 17 -27.38 39.88 -127.96
CA VAL A 17 -26.66 40.63 -126.92
C VAL A 17 -25.34 41.14 -127.51
N GLN A 18 -25.29 42.43 -127.85
CA GLN A 18 -24.08 43.11 -128.33
C GLN A 18 -23.17 43.51 -127.15
N ASN A 19 -21.87 43.66 -127.40
CA ASN A 19 -20.84 44.06 -126.41
C ASN A 19 -20.79 43.19 -125.14
N CYS A 20 -21.02 41.88 -125.28
CA CYS A 20 -20.83 40.89 -124.21
C CYS A 20 -19.50 40.14 -124.40
N THR A 21 -18.83 39.74 -123.33
CA THR A 21 -17.72 38.78 -123.37
C THR A 21 -18.15 37.53 -122.60
N ILE A 22 -18.08 36.36 -123.24
CA ILE A 22 -18.34 35.07 -122.62
C ILE A 22 -17.00 34.55 -122.09
N GLN A 23 -16.89 34.35 -120.77
CA GLN A 23 -15.72 33.79 -120.12
C GLN A 23 -16.01 32.39 -119.56
N LEU A 24 -15.10 31.45 -119.82
CA LEU A 24 -15.08 30.12 -119.22
C LEU A 24 -13.86 30.01 -118.32
N LYS A 25 -14.09 29.89 -117.00
CA LYS A 25 -13.04 29.73 -115.99
C LYS A 25 -12.97 28.28 -115.50
N ALA A 26 -11.85 27.58 -115.70
CA ALA A 26 -11.69 26.20 -115.25
C ALA A 26 -11.80 26.08 -113.71
N LYS A 27 -12.65 25.19 -113.19
CA LYS A 27 -12.89 24.98 -111.75
C LYS A 27 -12.00 23.90 -111.12
N ARG A 28 -11.43 23.01 -111.92
CA ARG A 28 -10.52 21.93 -111.50
C ARG A 28 -9.47 21.68 -112.58
N ASN A 29 -8.33 21.10 -112.21
CA ASN A 29 -7.35 20.62 -113.19
C ASN A 29 -7.95 19.46 -113.99
N SER A 30 -7.87 19.50 -115.31
CA SER A 30 -8.08 18.39 -116.23
C SER A 30 -6.75 18.04 -116.92
N THR A 31 -6.73 16.95 -117.69
CA THR A 31 -5.52 16.51 -118.41
C THR A 31 -5.09 17.46 -119.54
N THR A 32 -5.92 18.43 -119.95
CA THR A 32 -5.57 19.48 -120.95
C THR A 32 -5.74 20.91 -120.44
N VAL A 33 -6.41 21.15 -119.30
CA VAL A 33 -6.69 22.50 -118.79
C VAL A 33 -6.40 22.61 -117.29
N VAL A 34 -5.70 23.68 -116.89
CA VAL A 34 -5.35 23.94 -115.48
C VAL A 34 -6.43 24.77 -114.80
N VAL A 35 -6.73 24.51 -113.52
CA VAL A 35 -7.70 25.27 -112.72
C VAL A 35 -7.37 26.76 -112.72
N ASN A 36 -8.41 27.60 -112.75
CA ASN A 36 -8.37 29.06 -112.82
C ASN A 36 -7.91 29.68 -114.14
N THR A 37 -7.59 28.92 -115.20
CA THR A 37 -7.38 29.49 -116.54
C THR A 37 -8.70 29.95 -117.15
N LEU A 38 -8.64 30.98 -117.99
CA LEU A 38 -9.79 31.64 -118.62
C LEU A 38 -9.72 31.55 -120.14
N ALA A 39 -10.79 31.10 -120.78
CA ALA A 39 -11.04 31.31 -122.20
C ALA A 39 -12.11 32.43 -122.34
N SER A 40 -11.92 33.36 -123.27
CA SER A 40 -12.85 34.49 -123.49
C SER A 40 -13.18 34.61 -124.98
N GLU A 41 -14.46 34.78 -125.30
CA GLU A 41 -14.94 34.98 -126.66
C GLU A 41 -15.94 36.15 -126.68
N ASN A 42 -15.80 37.03 -127.67
CA ASN A 42 -16.69 38.18 -127.86
C ASN A 42 -17.63 37.88 -129.03
N PRO A 43 -18.95 37.82 -128.83
CA PRO A 43 -19.89 37.66 -129.93
C PRO A 43 -19.83 38.85 -130.90
N ASP A 44 -20.10 38.61 -132.19
CA ASP A 44 -20.16 39.66 -133.22
C ASP A 44 -21.39 40.60 -133.08
N GLU A 45 -21.54 41.59 -133.96
CA GLU A 45 -22.69 42.53 -133.96
C GLU A 45 -24.06 41.82 -134.10
N ALA A 46 -24.08 40.58 -134.59
CA ALA A 46 -25.27 39.71 -134.69
C ALA A 46 -25.40 38.75 -133.49
N GLY A 47 -24.56 38.88 -132.46
CA GLY A 47 -24.54 38.06 -131.25
C GLY A 47 -23.99 36.65 -131.44
N ARG A 48 -23.34 36.34 -132.57
CA ARG A 48 -22.78 35.01 -132.84
C ARG A 48 -21.46 34.83 -132.11
N TYR A 49 -21.32 33.72 -131.37
CA TYR A 49 -20.08 33.31 -130.72
C TYR A 49 -19.68 31.90 -131.17
N SER A 50 -18.39 31.61 -131.19
CA SER A 50 -17.86 30.29 -131.52
C SER A 50 -16.49 30.09 -130.87
N MET A 51 -16.43 29.22 -129.87
CA MET A 51 -15.17 28.88 -129.20
C MET A 51 -14.95 27.36 -129.18
N ASP A 52 -13.71 26.94 -129.34
CA ASP A 52 -13.28 25.55 -129.16
C ASP A 52 -12.86 25.35 -127.69
N VAL A 53 -13.59 24.50 -126.95
CA VAL A 53 -13.41 24.33 -125.50
C VAL A 53 -12.93 22.91 -125.19
N GLU A 54 -11.79 22.80 -124.51
CA GLU A 54 -11.22 21.52 -124.05
C GLU A 54 -12.07 20.88 -122.94
N TYR A 55 -11.96 19.57 -122.74
CA TYR A 55 -12.75 18.87 -121.71
C TYR A 55 -12.36 19.32 -120.29
N GLY A 56 -13.37 19.49 -119.45
CA GLY A 56 -13.19 20.03 -118.11
C GLY A 56 -14.48 20.64 -117.56
N GLN A 57 -14.40 21.08 -116.30
CA GLN A 57 -15.50 21.79 -115.65
C GLN A 57 -15.19 23.28 -115.59
N TYR A 58 -16.11 24.10 -116.11
CA TYR A 58 -15.92 25.54 -116.27
C TYR A 58 -17.04 26.32 -115.60
N SER A 59 -16.67 27.40 -114.93
CA SER A 59 -17.56 28.47 -114.49
C SER A 59 -17.78 29.43 -115.65
N VAL A 60 -19.01 29.59 -116.10
CA VAL A 60 -19.42 30.50 -117.18
C VAL A 60 -19.72 31.87 -116.58
N ILE A 61 -19.08 32.91 -117.10
CA ILE A 61 -19.25 34.30 -116.67
C ILE A 61 -19.54 35.15 -117.91
N LEU A 62 -20.59 35.95 -117.87
CA LEU A 62 -20.98 36.89 -118.92
C LEU A 62 -20.65 38.31 -118.47
N LEU A 63 -19.88 39.03 -119.27
CA LEU A 63 -19.48 40.41 -119.02
C LEU A 63 -20.09 41.30 -120.10
N VAL A 64 -21.19 41.98 -119.78
CA VAL A 64 -21.83 42.93 -120.69
C VAL A 64 -21.33 44.33 -120.35
N GLU A 65 -20.86 45.08 -121.35
CA GLU A 65 -20.34 46.44 -121.16
C GLU A 65 -21.38 47.35 -120.46
N GLY A 66 -21.02 47.93 -119.32
CA GLY A 66 -21.91 48.72 -118.46
C GLY A 66 -22.64 47.95 -117.36
N PHE A 67 -22.51 46.62 -117.28
CA PHE A 67 -23.09 45.78 -116.22
C PHE A 67 -22.00 44.96 -115.48
N PRO A 68 -22.16 44.68 -114.17
CA PRO A 68 -21.21 43.85 -113.44
C PRO A 68 -21.17 42.41 -114.01
N PRO A 69 -20.00 41.72 -113.98
CA PRO A 69 -19.87 40.33 -114.42
C PRO A 69 -20.92 39.43 -113.76
N SER A 70 -21.68 38.72 -114.58
CA SER A 70 -22.74 37.82 -114.10
C SER A 70 -22.31 36.36 -114.27
N HIS A 71 -22.44 35.55 -113.22
CA HIS A 71 -22.19 34.12 -113.29
C HIS A 71 -23.41 33.43 -113.92
N ALA A 72 -23.23 32.90 -115.14
CA ALA A 72 -24.31 32.27 -115.89
C ALA A 72 -24.53 30.79 -115.49
N GLY A 73 -23.55 30.16 -114.84
CA GLY A 73 -23.64 28.80 -114.30
C GLY A 73 -22.33 28.01 -114.46
N THR A 74 -22.35 26.74 -114.08
CA THR A 74 -21.22 25.82 -114.29
C THR A 74 -21.57 24.84 -115.41
N ILE A 75 -20.66 24.65 -116.35
CA ILE A 75 -20.76 23.61 -117.39
C ILE A 75 -19.70 22.53 -117.17
N THR A 76 -20.01 21.30 -117.57
CA THR A 76 -19.04 20.21 -117.65
C THR A 76 -18.96 19.74 -119.09
N VAL A 77 -17.78 19.85 -119.70
CA VAL A 77 -17.50 19.35 -121.06
C VAL A 77 -16.79 18.01 -120.91
N TYR A 78 -17.45 16.92 -121.29
CA TYR A 78 -16.90 15.57 -121.33
C TYR A 78 -16.18 15.31 -122.66
N GLU A 79 -15.31 14.29 -122.71
CA GLU A 79 -14.53 13.93 -123.90
C GLU A 79 -15.41 13.54 -125.11
N ASP A 80 -16.62 13.05 -124.86
CA ASP A 80 -17.62 12.65 -125.85
C ASP A 80 -18.74 13.69 -126.05
N SER A 81 -18.61 14.88 -125.46
CA SER A 81 -19.60 15.94 -125.61
C SER A 81 -19.74 16.40 -127.06
N ARG A 82 -20.98 16.43 -127.57
CA ARG A 82 -21.28 16.87 -128.93
C ARG A 82 -21.21 18.41 -129.04
N PRO A 83 -20.80 18.99 -130.18
CA PRO A 83 -20.89 20.44 -130.41
C PRO A 83 -22.33 20.94 -130.21
N GLY A 84 -22.46 22.09 -129.54
CA GLY A 84 -23.76 22.64 -129.13
C GLY A 84 -23.68 24.10 -128.71
N THR A 85 -24.80 24.66 -128.27
CA THR A 85 -24.86 26.02 -127.73
C THR A 85 -24.46 26.04 -126.26
N LEU A 86 -24.02 27.19 -125.74
CA LEU A 86 -23.69 27.37 -124.32
C LEU A 86 -24.85 26.99 -123.38
N ASN A 87 -26.10 27.22 -123.81
CA ASN A 87 -27.29 26.84 -123.04
C ASN A 87 -27.47 25.32 -122.97
N ASP A 88 -27.09 24.57 -124.00
CA ASP A 88 -27.18 23.10 -123.99
C ASP A 88 -26.28 22.50 -122.90
N PHE A 89 -25.12 23.14 -122.65
CA PHE A 89 -24.19 22.74 -121.60
C PHE A 89 -24.59 23.25 -120.20
N LEU A 90 -25.24 24.41 -120.09
CA LEU A 90 -25.74 24.96 -118.82
C LEU A 90 -26.98 24.21 -118.29
N GLY A 91 -27.69 23.46 -119.14
CA GLY A 91 -28.87 22.69 -118.79
C GLY A 91 -28.64 21.23 -118.40
N ALA A 92 -27.40 20.73 -118.38
CA ALA A 92 -27.07 19.34 -118.09
C ALA A 92 -26.93 19.08 -116.56
N MET A 93 -27.53 18.00 -116.04
CA MET A 93 -27.45 17.59 -114.62
C MET A 93 -26.01 17.32 -114.14
N THR A 94 -25.68 17.67 -112.88
CA THR A 94 -24.34 17.49 -112.28
C THR A 94 -24.30 16.51 -111.11
N GLU A 95 -23.12 15.93 -110.84
CA GLU A 95 -22.86 14.82 -109.90
C GLU A 95 -23.13 15.13 -108.39
N ASP A 96 -23.35 16.38 -108.00
CA ASP A 96 -23.68 16.78 -106.61
C ASP A 96 -25.17 16.53 -106.22
N ASP A 97 -26.06 16.29 -107.20
CA ASP A 97 -27.50 16.08 -106.94
C ASP A 97 -27.85 14.64 -106.49
N ALA A 98 -26.88 13.75 -106.28
CA ALA A 98 -27.09 12.32 -105.99
C ALA A 98 -26.72 11.85 -104.56
N ARG A 99 -26.50 12.75 -103.57
CA ARG A 99 -26.11 12.36 -102.19
C ARG A 99 -27.22 12.65 -101.15
N PRO A 100 -27.82 11.63 -100.49
CA PRO A 100 -28.92 11.86 -99.53
C PRO A 100 -28.47 12.43 -98.17
N GLU A 101 -29.13 13.51 -97.71
CA GLU A 101 -28.93 14.17 -96.39
C GLU A 101 -29.14 13.22 -95.18
N ALA A 102 -29.78 12.07 -95.40
CA ALA A 102 -29.96 11.03 -94.38
C ALA A 102 -28.64 10.40 -93.91
N LEU A 103 -27.65 10.23 -94.80
CA LEU A 103 -26.36 9.63 -94.41
C LEU A 103 -25.53 10.60 -93.54
N ARG A 104 -25.58 11.90 -93.85
CA ARG A 104 -24.84 12.91 -93.09
C ARG A 104 -25.36 13.07 -91.65
N ARG A 105 -26.68 12.92 -91.46
CA ARG A 105 -27.30 12.89 -90.12
C ARG A 105 -27.01 11.61 -89.35
N PHE A 106 -26.83 10.49 -90.05
CA PHE A 106 -26.48 9.21 -89.43
C PHE A 106 -25.05 9.22 -88.86
N GLU A 107 -24.07 9.77 -89.59
CA GLU A 107 -22.67 9.85 -89.11
C GLU A 107 -22.52 10.75 -87.86
N LEU A 108 -23.21 11.90 -87.82
CA LEU A 108 -23.21 12.77 -86.63
C LEU A 108 -23.87 12.11 -85.40
N MET A 109 -24.91 11.30 -85.62
CA MET A 109 -25.58 10.55 -84.54
C MET A 109 -24.67 9.44 -83.98
N VAL A 110 -23.88 8.78 -84.82
CA VAL A 110 -22.92 7.74 -84.38
C VAL A 110 -21.77 8.34 -83.56
N GLU A 111 -21.24 9.50 -83.95
CA GLU A 111 -20.23 10.20 -83.14
C GLU A 111 -20.78 10.66 -81.78
N GLU A 112 -22.02 11.12 -81.72
CA GLU A 112 -22.67 11.54 -80.47
C GLU A 112 -22.94 10.36 -79.53
N VAL A 113 -23.38 9.22 -80.06
CA VAL A 113 -23.55 7.97 -79.29
C VAL A 113 -22.21 7.51 -78.71
N THR A 114 -21.12 7.62 -79.46
CA THR A 114 -19.78 7.21 -79.00
C THR A 114 -19.25 8.11 -77.87
N ARG A 115 -19.48 9.44 -77.98
CA ARG A 115 -19.14 10.41 -76.92
C ARG A 115 -19.96 10.15 -75.65
N ASN A 116 -21.25 9.88 -75.79
CA ASN A 116 -22.14 9.59 -74.67
C ASN A 116 -21.78 8.25 -73.99
N ALA A 117 -21.43 7.21 -74.75
CA ALA A 117 -20.99 5.94 -74.20
C ALA A 117 -19.71 6.09 -73.36
N SER A 118 -18.75 6.90 -73.82
CA SER A 118 -17.51 7.18 -73.07
C SER A 118 -17.76 7.93 -71.76
N ALA A 119 -18.68 8.91 -71.76
CA ALA A 119 -19.07 9.64 -70.55
C ALA A 119 -19.80 8.72 -69.54
N VAL A 120 -20.66 7.81 -70.02
CA VAL A 120 -21.34 6.81 -69.18
C VAL A 120 -20.33 5.83 -68.55
N ALA A 121 -19.30 5.40 -69.29
CA ALA A 121 -18.25 4.54 -68.76
C ALA A 121 -17.44 5.23 -67.64
N GLN A 122 -17.07 6.50 -67.83
CA GLN A 122 -16.37 7.29 -66.80
C GLN A 122 -17.24 7.50 -65.55
N ASN A 123 -18.53 7.84 -65.73
CA ASN A 123 -19.47 8.00 -64.61
C ASN A 123 -19.70 6.68 -63.86
N THR A 124 -19.72 5.55 -64.56
CA THR A 124 -19.84 4.22 -63.95
C THR A 124 -18.60 3.88 -63.12
N ALA A 125 -17.40 4.18 -63.63
CA ALA A 125 -16.15 4.00 -62.89
C ALA A 125 -16.10 4.88 -61.62
N ALA A 126 -16.52 6.13 -61.73
CA ALA A 126 -16.63 7.04 -60.59
C ALA A 126 -17.64 6.51 -59.54
N ALA A 127 -18.80 6.00 -59.97
CA ALA A 127 -19.79 5.41 -59.07
C ALA A 127 -19.27 4.15 -58.35
N LYS A 128 -18.55 3.26 -59.05
CA LYS A 128 -17.91 2.07 -58.45
C LYS A 128 -16.83 2.43 -57.44
N LYS A 129 -16.05 3.48 -57.71
CA LYS A 129 -15.07 4.01 -56.76
C LYS A 129 -15.74 4.59 -55.52
N SER A 130 -16.77 5.42 -55.67
CA SER A 130 -17.55 5.96 -54.55
C SER A 130 -18.21 4.86 -53.71
N ALA A 131 -18.69 3.77 -54.33
CA ALA A 131 -19.22 2.62 -53.61
C ALA A 131 -18.13 1.88 -52.79
N SER A 132 -16.90 1.79 -53.32
CA SER A 132 -15.75 1.20 -52.60
C SER A 132 -15.30 2.07 -51.43
N ASP A 133 -15.22 3.40 -51.62
CA ASP A 133 -14.84 4.36 -50.57
C ASP A 133 -15.88 4.37 -49.43
N ALA A 134 -17.18 4.29 -49.78
CA ALA A 134 -18.26 4.10 -48.81
C ALA A 134 -18.15 2.76 -48.06
N GLY A 135 -17.76 1.68 -48.76
CA GLY A 135 -17.50 0.37 -48.15
C GLY A 135 -16.29 0.34 -47.22
N THR A 136 -15.27 1.18 -47.45
CA THR A 136 -14.14 1.37 -46.52
C THR A 136 -14.57 2.18 -45.30
N SER A 137 -15.28 3.29 -45.51
CA SER A 137 -15.81 4.13 -44.42
C SER A 137 -16.75 3.35 -43.48
N ALA A 138 -17.57 2.44 -44.03
CA ALA A 138 -18.43 1.57 -43.23
C ALA A 138 -17.64 0.55 -42.38
N ARG A 139 -16.50 0.05 -42.89
CA ARG A 139 -15.62 -0.86 -42.14
C ARG A 139 -14.89 -0.13 -41.00
N GLU A 140 -14.40 1.07 -41.26
CA GLU A 140 -13.78 1.92 -40.22
C GLU A 140 -14.78 2.28 -39.12
N ALA A 141 -16.02 2.63 -39.48
CA ALA A 141 -17.08 2.89 -38.51
C ALA A 141 -17.42 1.64 -37.65
N ALA A 142 -17.42 0.45 -38.25
CA ALA A 142 -17.63 -0.80 -37.51
C ALA A 142 -16.48 -1.12 -36.54
N THR A 143 -15.23 -0.84 -36.92
CA THR A 143 -14.07 -0.96 -36.03
C THR A 143 -14.18 0.03 -34.86
N HIS A 144 -14.49 1.30 -35.11
CA HIS A 144 -14.68 2.29 -34.05
C HIS A 144 -15.83 1.95 -33.09
N ALA A 145 -16.93 1.37 -33.60
CA ALA A 145 -18.01 0.87 -32.75
C ALA A 145 -17.53 -0.28 -31.84
N THR A 146 -16.64 -1.14 -32.34
CA THR A 146 -16.04 -2.24 -31.57
C THR A 146 -15.09 -1.72 -30.50
N ASP A 147 -14.24 -0.74 -30.82
CA ASP A 147 -13.33 -0.08 -29.87
C ASP A 147 -14.10 0.67 -28.78
N ALA A 148 -15.21 1.33 -29.15
CA ALA A 148 -16.10 1.99 -28.20
C ALA A 148 -16.77 0.97 -27.25
N ALA A 149 -17.22 -0.18 -27.77
CA ALA A 149 -17.76 -1.26 -26.95
C ALA A 149 -16.69 -1.88 -26.02
N GLY A 150 -15.45 -2.01 -26.50
CA GLY A 150 -14.30 -2.43 -25.68
C GLY A 150 -14.01 -1.45 -24.54
N SER A 151 -14.01 -0.16 -24.85
CA SER A 151 -13.83 0.93 -23.87
C SER A 151 -14.96 0.96 -22.83
N ALA A 152 -16.21 0.74 -23.24
CA ALA A 152 -17.35 0.65 -22.33
C ALA A 152 -17.25 -0.56 -21.38
N ARG A 153 -16.76 -1.72 -21.87
CA ARG A 153 -16.48 -2.90 -21.03
C ARG A 153 -15.37 -2.62 -20.02
N ALA A 154 -14.27 -2.00 -20.46
CA ALA A 154 -13.17 -1.62 -19.57
C ALA A 154 -13.65 -0.66 -18.47
N ALA A 155 -14.44 0.37 -18.82
CA ALA A 155 -15.03 1.28 -17.85
C ALA A 155 -15.98 0.58 -16.85
N SER A 156 -16.76 -0.40 -17.32
CA SER A 156 -17.62 -1.22 -16.46
C SER A 156 -16.81 -2.08 -15.48
N THR A 157 -15.70 -2.68 -15.93
CA THR A 157 -14.76 -3.41 -15.08
C THR A 157 -14.14 -2.49 -14.03
N SER A 158 -13.67 -1.30 -14.40
CA SER A 158 -13.13 -0.31 -13.47
C SER A 158 -14.17 0.17 -12.45
N ALA A 159 -15.43 0.34 -12.85
CA ALA A 159 -16.52 0.66 -11.93
C ALA A 159 -16.80 -0.48 -10.93
N GLY A 160 -16.68 -1.74 -11.37
CA GLY A 160 -16.77 -2.92 -10.50
C GLY A 160 -15.63 -2.98 -9.48
N GLN A 161 -14.39 -2.74 -9.92
CA GLN A 161 -13.22 -2.68 -9.03
C GLN A 161 -13.34 -1.56 -7.99
N ALA A 162 -13.79 -0.37 -8.40
CA ALA A 162 -14.02 0.75 -7.49
C ALA A 162 -15.10 0.44 -6.44
N ALA A 163 -16.15 -0.29 -6.82
CA ALA A 163 -17.16 -0.76 -5.87
C ALA A 163 -16.57 -1.75 -4.85
N THR A 164 -15.77 -2.72 -5.29
CA THR A 164 -15.08 -3.65 -4.38
C THR A 164 -14.18 -2.91 -3.39
N SER A 165 -13.40 -1.93 -3.84
CA SER A 165 -12.56 -1.10 -2.96
C SER A 165 -13.38 -0.27 -1.97
N ALA A 166 -14.57 0.22 -2.36
CA ALA A 166 -15.47 0.92 -1.44
C ALA A 166 -16.03 -0.01 -0.33
N GLN A 167 -16.33 -1.27 -0.67
CA GLN A 167 -16.74 -2.30 0.29
C GLN A 167 -15.61 -2.63 1.28
N GLU A 168 -14.38 -2.81 0.79
CA GLU A 168 -13.20 -3.07 1.63
C GLU A 168 -12.89 -1.89 2.57
N ALA A 169 -13.01 -0.65 2.07
CA ALA A 169 -12.87 0.55 2.88
C ALA A 169 -13.95 0.62 3.98
N SER A 170 -15.20 0.23 3.67
CA SER A 170 -16.29 0.18 4.66
C SER A 170 -16.05 -0.86 5.74
N SER A 171 -15.56 -2.05 5.39
CA SER A 171 -15.17 -3.08 6.36
C SER A 171 -14.03 -2.59 7.25
N SER A 172 -13.02 -1.97 6.65
CA SER A 172 -11.86 -1.40 7.37
C SER A 172 -12.27 -0.30 8.35
N ALA A 173 -13.21 0.57 7.98
CA ALA A 173 -13.79 1.58 8.87
C ALA A 173 -14.55 0.94 10.04
N GLY A 174 -15.29 -0.15 9.79
CA GLY A 174 -15.95 -0.94 10.84
C GLY A 174 -14.96 -1.52 11.84
N THR A 175 -13.88 -2.16 11.36
CA THR A 175 -12.80 -2.69 12.20
C THR A 175 -12.12 -1.60 13.03
N ALA A 176 -11.84 -0.44 12.44
CA ALA A 176 -11.24 0.69 13.15
C ALA A 176 -12.13 1.21 14.29
N SER A 177 -13.46 1.28 14.07
CA SER A 177 -14.44 1.67 15.09
C SER A 177 -14.51 0.68 16.26
N THR A 178 -14.47 -0.62 15.97
CA THR A 178 -14.38 -1.65 17.02
C THR A 178 -13.10 -1.50 17.84
N LYS A 179 -11.95 -1.25 17.19
CA LYS A 179 -10.68 -1.05 17.88
C LYS A 179 -10.66 0.22 18.75
N ALA A 180 -11.30 1.30 18.32
CA ALA A 180 -11.47 2.51 19.14
C ALA A 180 -12.31 2.24 20.40
N THR A 181 -13.33 1.40 20.28
CA THR A 181 -14.18 0.98 21.41
C THR A 181 -13.40 0.09 22.40
N GLU A 182 -12.60 -0.85 21.90
CA GLU A 182 -11.73 -1.69 22.73
C GLU A 182 -10.69 -0.87 23.48
N ALA A 183 -10.02 0.08 22.81
CA ALA A 183 -9.06 0.99 23.44
C ALA A 183 -9.70 1.82 24.57
N SER A 184 -10.96 2.27 24.39
CA SER A 184 -11.70 3.00 25.41
C SER A 184 -12.00 2.14 26.65
N LYS A 185 -12.32 0.86 26.47
CA LYS A 185 -12.49 -0.10 27.59
C LYS A 185 -11.17 -0.34 28.33
N SER A 186 -10.06 -0.45 27.61
CA SER A 186 -8.72 -0.58 28.21
C SER A 186 -8.33 0.65 29.01
N ALA A 187 -8.66 1.86 28.54
CA ALA A 187 -8.44 3.09 29.30
C ALA A 187 -9.23 3.13 30.62
N ALA A 188 -10.50 2.69 30.60
CA ALA A 188 -11.31 2.57 31.82
C ALA A 188 -10.74 1.54 32.81
N ALA A 189 -10.24 0.41 32.33
CA ALA A 189 -9.59 -0.59 33.17
C ALA A 189 -8.29 -0.07 33.81
N ALA A 190 -7.54 0.76 33.11
CA ALA A 190 -6.35 1.43 33.65
C ALA A 190 -6.71 2.42 34.78
N GLU A 191 -7.80 3.17 34.65
CA GLU A 191 -8.29 4.09 35.69
C GLU A 191 -8.75 3.34 36.96
N SER A 192 -9.46 2.22 36.79
CA SER A 192 -9.81 1.34 37.91
C SER A 192 -8.57 0.78 38.60
N SER A 193 -7.54 0.40 37.83
CA SER A 193 -6.28 -0.11 38.37
C SER A 193 -5.49 0.96 39.14
N LYS A 194 -5.52 2.21 38.68
CA LYS A 194 -4.95 3.36 39.40
C LYS A 194 -5.64 3.56 40.75
N SER A 195 -6.97 3.51 40.77
CA SER A 195 -7.76 3.66 42.01
C SER A 195 -7.49 2.55 43.02
N ALA A 196 -7.32 1.30 42.54
CA ALA A 196 -6.94 0.16 43.37
C ALA A 196 -5.51 0.35 43.95
N ALA A 197 -4.55 0.80 43.15
CA ALA A 197 -3.19 1.08 43.60
C ALA A 197 -3.14 2.19 44.66
N ALA A 198 -3.92 3.27 44.50
CA ALA A 198 -4.04 4.34 45.49
C ALA A 198 -4.63 3.82 46.82
N THR A 199 -5.63 2.93 46.76
CA THR A 199 -6.20 2.28 47.94
C THR A 199 -5.16 1.41 48.65
N SER A 200 -4.39 0.62 47.90
CA SER A 200 -3.28 -0.19 48.45
C SER A 200 -2.17 0.67 49.07
N ALA A 201 -1.85 1.82 48.50
CA ALA A 201 -0.89 2.76 49.08
C ALA A 201 -1.37 3.32 50.43
N GLY A 202 -2.66 3.67 50.54
CA GLY A 202 -3.28 4.10 51.80
C GLY A 202 -3.26 3.01 52.88
N ALA A 203 -3.51 1.75 52.51
CA ALA A 203 -3.42 0.61 53.42
C ALA A 203 -1.97 0.38 53.90
N ALA A 204 -0.98 0.46 53.00
CA ALA A 204 0.43 0.35 53.36
C ALA A 204 0.88 1.45 54.34
N LYS A 205 0.39 2.69 54.16
CA LYS A 205 0.65 3.81 55.08
C LYS A 205 0.08 3.57 56.48
N THR A 206 -1.10 2.98 56.53
CA THR A 206 -1.74 2.59 57.80
C THR A 206 -0.93 1.49 58.50
N SER A 207 -0.44 0.50 57.75
CA SER A 207 0.46 -0.54 58.28
C SER A 207 1.80 0.03 58.78
N GLU A 208 2.40 1.01 58.10
CA GLU A 208 3.60 1.73 58.57
C GLU A 208 3.35 2.40 59.93
N THR A 209 2.21 3.09 60.06
CA THR A 209 1.82 3.78 61.29
C THR A 209 1.61 2.80 62.45
N ASN A 210 0.93 1.68 62.20
CA ASN A 210 0.72 0.63 63.20
C ASN A 210 2.04 -0.04 63.63
N ALA A 211 2.97 -0.26 62.69
CA ALA A 211 4.29 -0.81 63.01
C ALA A 211 5.11 0.15 63.89
N ALA A 212 5.08 1.45 63.60
CA ALA A 212 5.74 2.48 64.41
C ALA A 212 5.16 2.56 65.84
N ALA A 213 3.83 2.45 65.98
CA ALA A 213 3.17 2.38 67.28
C ALA A 213 3.60 1.15 68.09
N SER A 214 3.63 -0.03 67.45
CA SER A 214 4.11 -1.28 68.07
C SER A 214 5.58 -1.18 68.51
N GLN A 215 6.43 -0.53 67.71
CA GLN A 215 7.84 -0.33 68.06
C GLN A 215 7.99 0.57 69.31
N LYS A 216 7.16 1.62 69.43
CA LYS A 216 7.15 2.51 70.59
C LYS A 216 6.67 1.80 71.86
N SER A 217 5.65 0.94 71.75
CA SER A 217 5.17 0.09 72.84
C SER A 217 6.21 -0.94 73.28
N ALA A 218 6.94 -1.54 72.34
CA ALA A 218 8.03 -2.46 72.64
C ALA A 218 9.20 -1.74 73.35
N ALA A 219 9.61 -0.56 72.88
CA ALA A 219 10.65 0.25 73.52
C ALA A 219 10.26 0.66 74.95
N THR A 220 9.00 1.04 75.16
CA THR A 220 8.46 1.36 76.49
C THR A 220 8.53 0.14 77.41
N SER A 221 8.13 -1.03 76.91
CA SER A 221 8.18 -2.30 77.66
C SER A 221 9.62 -2.69 78.03
N ALA A 222 10.58 -2.50 77.12
CA ALA A 222 12.00 -2.75 77.37
C ALA A 222 12.59 -1.82 78.44
N SER A 223 12.22 -0.53 78.41
CA SER A 223 12.57 0.45 79.46
C SER A 223 12.05 0.00 80.82
N THR A 224 10.76 -0.38 80.90
CA THR A 224 10.14 -0.86 82.14
C THR A 224 10.84 -2.12 82.68
N ALA A 225 11.19 -3.07 81.80
CA ALA A 225 11.93 -4.27 82.17
C ALA A 225 13.33 -3.94 82.72
N THR A 226 14.03 -2.98 82.12
CA THR A 226 15.35 -2.52 82.57
C THR A 226 15.29 -1.87 83.95
N THR A 227 14.27 -1.04 84.19
CA THR A 227 14.02 -0.45 85.52
C THR A 227 13.76 -1.53 86.56
N LYS A 228 12.89 -2.52 86.23
CA LYS A 228 12.58 -3.62 87.15
C LYS A 228 13.78 -4.52 87.44
N ALA A 229 14.67 -4.75 86.46
CA ALA A 229 15.92 -5.46 86.68
C ALA A 229 16.86 -4.69 87.63
N SER A 230 16.90 -3.36 87.53
CA SER A 230 17.71 -2.50 88.39
C SER A 230 17.19 -2.45 89.83
N GLU A 231 15.86 -2.38 90.00
CA GLU A 231 15.20 -2.51 91.31
C GLU A 231 15.51 -3.87 91.96
N ALA A 232 15.37 -4.97 91.20
CA ALA A 232 15.68 -6.32 91.69
C ALA A 232 17.16 -6.49 92.09
N ALA A 233 18.09 -5.92 91.31
CA ALA A 233 19.51 -5.92 91.64
C ALA A 233 19.82 -5.15 92.93
N THR A 234 19.07 -4.06 93.19
CA THR A 234 19.18 -3.29 94.43
C THR A 234 18.68 -4.12 95.61
N SER A 235 17.50 -4.74 95.50
CA SER A 235 16.98 -5.64 96.55
C SER A 235 17.89 -6.83 96.83
N ALA A 236 18.59 -7.37 95.81
CA ALA A 236 19.57 -8.44 96.00
C ALA A 236 20.80 -7.98 96.79
N ARG A 237 21.27 -6.74 96.58
CA ARG A 237 22.36 -6.15 97.39
C ARG A 237 21.93 -5.93 98.84
N ASP A 238 20.71 -5.44 99.05
CA ASP A 238 20.16 -5.21 100.40
C ASP A 238 20.00 -6.54 101.16
N ALA A 239 19.58 -7.61 100.46
CA ALA A 239 19.49 -8.95 101.02
C ALA A 239 20.88 -9.53 101.36
N ALA A 240 21.90 -9.31 100.50
CA ALA A 240 23.27 -9.72 100.77
C ALA A 240 23.86 -8.97 101.98
N ALA A 241 23.62 -7.66 102.09
CA ALA A 241 23.99 -6.85 103.25
C ALA A 241 23.31 -7.35 104.53
N SER A 242 22.02 -7.71 104.45
CA SER A 242 21.27 -8.30 105.57
C SER A 242 21.83 -9.67 106.00
N LYS A 243 22.30 -10.48 105.05
CA LYS A 243 22.98 -11.75 105.33
C LYS A 243 24.31 -11.54 106.08
N GLU A 244 25.12 -10.55 105.71
CA GLU A 244 26.36 -10.23 106.42
C GLU A 244 26.09 -9.66 107.83
N ALA A 245 25.06 -8.82 107.98
CA ALA A 245 24.62 -8.34 109.29
C ALA A 245 24.15 -9.48 110.21
N ALA A 246 23.44 -10.47 109.66
CA ALA A 246 23.05 -11.69 110.39
C ALA A 246 24.28 -12.54 110.78
N LYS A 247 25.25 -12.72 109.87
CA LYS A 247 26.51 -13.42 110.13
C LYS A 247 27.34 -12.76 111.24
N SER A 248 27.38 -11.44 111.25
CA SER A 248 28.02 -10.65 112.30
C SER A 248 27.31 -10.81 113.64
N SER A 249 25.97 -10.87 113.64
CA SER A 249 25.16 -11.09 114.84
C SER A 249 25.34 -12.51 115.41
N GLU A 250 25.43 -13.53 114.55
CA GLU A 250 25.79 -14.91 114.92
C GLU A 250 27.16 -14.94 115.62
N THR A 251 28.15 -14.21 115.08
CA THR A 251 29.50 -14.13 115.65
C THR A 251 29.49 -13.44 117.03
N ASN A 252 28.72 -12.35 117.18
CA ASN A 252 28.55 -11.65 118.44
C ASN A 252 27.83 -12.50 119.50
N ALA A 253 26.81 -13.26 119.09
CA ALA A 253 26.13 -14.22 119.97
C ALA A 253 27.07 -15.34 120.41
N SER A 254 27.87 -15.91 119.50
CA SER A 254 28.89 -16.93 119.80
C SER A 254 29.95 -16.42 120.79
N THR A 255 30.36 -15.17 120.62
CA THR A 255 31.32 -14.50 121.51
C THR A 255 30.72 -14.26 122.91
N SER A 256 29.46 -13.83 122.95
CA SER A 256 28.70 -13.67 124.21
C SER A 256 28.51 -15.00 124.95
N ALA A 257 28.21 -16.08 124.22
CA ALA A 257 28.10 -17.43 124.79
C ALA A 257 29.43 -17.92 125.36
N SER A 258 30.54 -17.68 124.66
CA SER A 258 31.89 -18.01 125.14
C SER A 258 32.27 -17.20 126.41
N SER A 259 31.86 -15.94 126.45
CA SER A 259 32.03 -15.08 127.63
C SER A 259 31.20 -15.57 128.81
N ALA A 260 29.94 -15.97 128.59
CA ALA A 260 29.08 -16.56 129.60
C ALA A 260 29.61 -17.91 130.13
N ALA A 261 30.15 -18.77 129.26
CA ALA A 261 30.80 -20.02 129.65
C ALA A 261 32.08 -19.79 130.49
N SER A 262 32.84 -18.74 130.14
CA SER A 262 34.01 -18.31 130.92
C SER A 262 33.59 -17.79 132.31
N SER A 263 32.51 -17.01 132.39
CA SER A 263 31.92 -16.56 133.66
C SER A 263 31.39 -17.73 134.51
N ALA A 264 30.76 -18.74 133.89
CA ALA A 264 30.33 -19.95 134.58
C ALA A 264 31.53 -20.74 135.14
N THR A 265 32.63 -20.81 134.40
CA THR A 265 33.89 -21.42 134.86
C THR A 265 34.49 -20.64 136.03
N ALA A 266 34.48 -19.31 135.96
CA ALA A 266 34.94 -18.44 137.05
C ALA A 266 34.07 -18.57 138.31
N ALA A 267 32.74 -18.70 138.15
CA ALA A 267 31.82 -18.99 139.24
C ALA A 267 32.10 -20.37 139.86
N GLY A 268 32.29 -21.42 139.06
CA GLY A 268 32.66 -22.76 139.55
C GLY A 268 34.03 -22.81 140.26
N ASN A 269 35.00 -22.03 139.81
CA ASN A 269 36.28 -21.86 140.50
C ASN A 269 36.11 -21.10 141.83
N SER A 270 35.19 -20.13 141.89
CA SER A 270 34.83 -19.43 143.12
C SER A 270 34.13 -20.35 144.13
N VAL A 271 33.30 -21.30 143.65
CA VAL A 271 32.72 -22.37 144.48
C VAL A 271 33.83 -23.26 145.07
N LYS A 272 34.85 -23.65 144.28
CA LYS A 272 36.01 -24.41 144.80
C LYS A 272 36.84 -23.62 145.81
N ALA A 273 37.02 -22.31 145.59
CA ALA A 273 37.71 -21.41 146.52
C ALA A 273 36.92 -21.25 147.84
N ALA A 274 35.60 -21.11 147.77
CA ALA A 274 34.71 -21.07 148.92
C ALA A 274 34.76 -22.38 149.74
N LYS A 275 34.85 -23.53 149.06
CA LYS A 275 35.04 -24.86 149.69
C LYS A 275 36.38 -25.02 150.40
N THR A 276 37.39 -24.23 150.02
CA THR A 276 38.69 -24.17 150.72
C THR A 276 38.62 -23.27 151.96
N SER A 277 37.79 -22.22 151.93
CA SER A 277 37.46 -21.38 153.10
C SER A 277 36.54 -22.07 154.13
N GLU A 278 35.83 -23.13 153.73
CA GLU A 278 34.96 -23.99 154.58
C GLU A 278 35.72 -24.64 155.76
N THR A 279 37.03 -24.89 155.63
CA THR A 279 37.82 -25.57 156.67
C THR A 279 38.19 -24.66 157.85
N ASN A 280 38.07 -23.33 157.71
CA ASN A 280 38.63 -22.37 158.66
C ASN A 280 37.61 -21.55 159.50
N ALA A 281 36.30 -21.72 159.35
CA ALA A 281 35.33 -20.86 160.06
C ALA A 281 34.03 -21.56 160.49
N ARG A 282 34.06 -22.32 161.59
CA ARG A 282 32.85 -22.69 162.35
C ARG A 282 32.45 -21.54 163.27
N SER A 283 31.56 -20.62 162.85
CA SER A 283 30.79 -19.73 163.75
C SER A 283 29.77 -18.74 163.11
N SER A 284 29.23 -18.94 161.89
CA SER A 284 28.12 -18.09 161.39
C SER A 284 27.24 -18.82 160.36
N GLU A 285 26.11 -19.36 160.83
CA GLU A 285 25.27 -20.32 160.10
C GLU A 285 24.18 -19.68 159.21
N THR A 286 23.90 -18.36 159.31
CA THR A 286 22.78 -17.74 158.55
C THR A 286 23.20 -16.97 157.27
N ALA A 287 24.48 -16.58 157.12
CA ALA A 287 24.97 -15.90 155.92
C ALA A 287 25.43 -16.85 154.79
N ALA A 288 25.71 -18.11 155.14
CA ALA A 288 26.13 -19.17 154.21
C ALA A 288 24.96 -19.72 153.38
N GLU A 289 23.75 -19.83 153.96
CA GLU A 289 22.55 -20.32 153.25
C GLU A 289 22.05 -19.32 152.19
N GLN A 290 22.13 -18.01 152.45
CA GLN A 290 21.77 -16.97 151.48
C GLN A 290 22.79 -16.85 150.34
N SER A 291 24.08 -17.06 150.62
CA SER A 291 25.15 -17.00 149.61
C SER A 291 25.18 -18.26 148.72
N ALA A 292 24.85 -19.44 149.25
CA ALA A 292 24.69 -20.66 148.46
C ALA A 292 23.47 -20.59 147.52
N SER A 293 22.36 -20.00 147.98
CA SER A 293 21.15 -19.81 147.17
C SER A 293 21.38 -18.79 146.05
N ALA A 294 22.03 -17.65 146.34
CA ALA A 294 22.35 -16.64 145.31
C ALA A 294 23.34 -17.16 144.23
N ALA A 295 24.24 -18.07 144.59
CA ALA A 295 25.16 -18.71 143.65
C ALA A 295 24.44 -19.76 142.77
N ALA A 296 23.53 -20.56 143.33
CA ALA A 296 22.70 -21.51 142.59
C ALA A 296 21.70 -20.81 141.65
N ASP A 297 21.14 -19.68 142.08
CA ASP A 297 20.30 -18.82 141.25
C ASP A 297 21.11 -18.20 140.10
N SER A 298 22.36 -17.81 140.36
CA SER A 298 23.27 -17.30 139.32
C SER A 298 23.69 -18.38 138.31
N GLU A 299 23.92 -19.61 138.75
CA GLU A 299 24.20 -20.75 137.86
C GLU A 299 22.98 -21.08 136.99
N THR A 300 21.77 -21.06 137.57
CA THR A 300 20.51 -21.30 136.86
C THR A 300 20.19 -20.18 135.87
N ALA A 301 20.44 -18.92 136.26
CA ALA A 301 20.30 -17.77 135.36
C ALA A 301 21.30 -17.86 134.20
N ALA A 302 22.57 -18.21 134.46
CA ALA A 302 23.58 -18.38 133.42
C ALA A 302 23.25 -19.55 132.46
N ALA A 303 22.77 -20.67 132.98
CA ALA A 303 22.33 -21.80 132.17
C ALA A 303 21.09 -21.46 131.32
N SER A 304 20.16 -20.67 131.86
CA SER A 304 18.97 -20.20 131.13
C SER A 304 19.37 -19.22 130.02
N SER A 305 20.27 -18.27 130.29
CA SER A 305 20.81 -17.35 129.28
C SER A 305 21.62 -18.08 128.20
N ALA A 306 22.35 -19.13 128.54
CA ALA A 306 23.04 -19.97 127.54
C ALA A 306 22.04 -20.71 126.63
N ARG A 307 20.91 -21.16 127.18
CA ARG A 307 19.83 -21.82 126.42
C ARG A 307 19.09 -20.85 125.52
N GLU A 308 18.76 -19.66 126.00
CA GLU A 308 18.22 -18.58 125.16
C GLU A 308 19.18 -18.18 124.04
N ALA A 309 20.49 -18.09 124.33
CA ALA A 309 21.50 -17.81 123.31
C ALA A 309 21.58 -18.90 122.23
N SER A 310 21.47 -20.18 122.60
CA SER A 310 21.44 -21.29 121.64
C SER A 310 20.18 -21.26 120.77
N ILE A 311 19.01 -21.01 121.36
CA ILE A 311 17.75 -20.87 120.60
C ILE A 311 17.83 -19.68 119.63
N LYS A 312 18.40 -18.55 120.07
CA LYS A 312 18.62 -17.37 119.21
C LYS A 312 19.62 -17.64 118.09
N ALA A 313 20.64 -18.46 118.32
CA ALA A 313 21.57 -18.89 117.27
C ALA A 313 20.86 -19.77 116.22
N GLU A 314 20.00 -20.69 116.66
CA GLU A 314 19.19 -21.53 115.76
C GLU A 314 18.20 -20.69 114.93
N GLU A 315 17.49 -19.73 115.55
CA GLU A 315 16.60 -18.79 114.87
C GLU A 315 17.35 -17.93 113.82
N ALA A 316 18.58 -17.53 114.12
CA ALA A 316 19.44 -16.80 113.19
C ALA A 316 19.89 -17.68 112.01
N ALA A 317 20.21 -18.96 112.24
CA ALA A 317 20.58 -19.90 111.19
C ALA A 317 19.42 -20.21 110.22
N VAL A 318 18.19 -20.35 110.75
CA VAL A 318 16.97 -20.50 109.95
C VAL A 318 16.72 -19.23 109.11
N SER A 319 16.88 -18.04 109.70
CA SER A 319 16.74 -16.76 109.00
C SER A 319 17.78 -16.59 107.88
N ALA A 320 19.03 -17.00 108.10
CA ALA A 320 20.09 -16.98 107.08
C ALA A 320 19.78 -17.92 105.90
N THR A 321 19.19 -19.09 106.18
CA THR A 321 18.76 -20.05 105.15
C THR A 321 17.59 -19.50 104.33
N ALA A 322 16.61 -18.86 104.97
CA ALA A 322 15.49 -18.20 104.29
C ALA A 322 15.99 -17.06 103.38
N ALA A 323 16.93 -16.23 103.86
CA ALA A 323 17.56 -15.19 103.06
C ALA A 323 18.32 -15.73 101.84
N GLY A 324 18.98 -16.90 101.98
CA GLY A 324 19.64 -17.60 100.86
C GLY A 324 18.67 -18.01 99.75
N LYS A 325 17.54 -18.63 100.11
CA LYS A 325 16.49 -19.01 99.14
C LYS A 325 15.82 -17.80 98.47
N SER A 326 15.64 -16.70 99.21
CA SER A 326 15.16 -15.45 98.64
C SER A 326 16.15 -14.84 97.63
N ALA A 327 17.45 -14.95 97.88
CA ALA A 327 18.49 -14.49 96.94
C ALA A 327 18.51 -15.34 95.64
N GLU A 328 18.37 -16.66 95.73
CA GLU A 328 18.26 -17.56 94.56
C GLU A 328 17.00 -17.28 93.73
N SER A 329 15.88 -17.00 94.40
CA SER A 329 14.61 -16.60 93.74
C SER A 329 14.74 -15.25 93.03
N ALA A 330 15.46 -14.30 93.64
CA ALA A 330 15.76 -13.00 93.02
C ALA A 330 16.70 -13.13 91.81
N ALA A 331 17.74 -13.98 91.89
CA ALA A 331 18.64 -14.25 90.77
C ALA A 331 17.93 -14.90 89.58
N SER A 332 17.04 -15.86 89.85
CA SER A 332 16.19 -16.51 88.84
C SER A 332 15.23 -15.52 88.17
N SER A 333 14.67 -14.59 88.94
CA SER A 333 13.81 -13.52 88.44
C SER A 333 14.58 -12.52 87.57
N ALA A 334 15.82 -12.18 87.93
CA ALA A 334 16.71 -11.32 87.14
C ALA A 334 17.12 -11.97 85.81
N SER A 335 17.42 -13.27 85.81
CA SER A 335 17.68 -14.04 84.58
C SER A 335 16.47 -14.02 83.65
N THR A 336 15.27 -14.24 84.20
CA THR A 336 14.01 -14.24 83.43
C THR A 336 13.73 -12.85 82.83
N ALA A 337 13.98 -11.78 83.59
CA ALA A 337 13.83 -10.41 83.11
C ALA A 337 14.83 -10.08 81.98
N THR A 338 16.06 -10.60 82.06
CA THR A 338 17.09 -10.43 81.02
C THR A 338 16.69 -11.13 79.73
N THR A 339 16.17 -12.36 79.81
CA THR A 339 15.63 -13.08 78.63
C THR A 339 14.47 -12.33 77.99
N LYS A 340 13.51 -11.84 78.79
CA LYS A 340 12.38 -11.02 78.33
C LYS A 340 12.83 -9.71 77.64
N ALA A 341 13.90 -9.08 78.10
CA ALA A 341 14.48 -7.90 77.47
C ALA A 341 15.12 -8.22 76.10
N GLY A 342 15.76 -9.39 75.97
CA GLY A 342 16.26 -9.90 74.69
C GLY A 342 15.14 -10.14 73.68
N GLU A 343 14.07 -10.83 74.09
CA GLU A 343 12.88 -11.07 73.26
C GLU A 343 12.22 -9.74 72.81
N ALA A 344 12.13 -8.75 73.69
CA ALA A 344 11.59 -7.43 73.36
C ALA A 344 12.46 -6.69 72.32
N THR A 345 13.78 -6.88 72.36
CA THR A 345 14.73 -6.29 71.40
C THR A 345 14.62 -6.95 70.02
N GLU A 346 14.44 -8.26 69.96
CA GLU A 346 14.16 -8.97 68.71
C GLU A 346 12.81 -8.57 68.12
N GLN A 347 11.77 -8.43 68.94
CA GLN A 347 10.45 -7.94 68.54
C GLN A 347 10.53 -6.51 67.96
N ALA A 348 11.29 -5.61 68.59
CA ALA A 348 11.52 -4.26 68.06
C ALA A 348 12.26 -4.27 66.72
N SER A 349 13.22 -5.19 66.55
CA SER A 349 13.95 -5.38 65.30
C SER A 349 13.06 -5.97 64.19
N ALA A 350 12.18 -6.91 64.53
CA ALA A 350 11.16 -7.44 63.61
C ALA A 350 10.15 -6.36 63.19
N ALA A 351 9.70 -5.52 64.12
CA ALA A 351 8.84 -4.37 63.83
C ALA A 351 9.50 -3.36 62.89
N ALA A 352 10.80 -3.07 63.08
CA ALA A 352 11.57 -2.19 62.19
C ALA A 352 11.71 -2.75 60.76
N ARG A 353 11.92 -4.08 60.63
CA ARG A 353 11.91 -4.76 59.33
C ARG A 353 10.54 -4.70 58.66
N SER A 354 9.45 -4.91 59.42
CA SER A 354 8.08 -4.78 58.91
C SER A 354 7.74 -3.36 58.48
N ALA A 355 8.19 -2.33 59.20
CA ALA A 355 8.02 -0.94 58.79
C ALA A 355 8.79 -0.63 57.48
N SER A 356 10.00 -1.16 57.35
CA SER A 356 10.81 -1.03 56.13
C SER A 356 10.14 -1.73 54.94
N ALA A 357 9.60 -2.93 55.14
CA ALA A 357 8.83 -3.65 54.13
C ALA A 357 7.55 -2.91 53.72
N ALA A 358 6.85 -2.30 54.68
CA ALA A 358 5.68 -1.47 54.40
C ALA A 358 6.03 -0.22 53.56
N LYS A 359 7.18 0.43 53.83
CA LYS A 359 7.70 1.55 53.03
C LYS A 359 8.00 1.14 51.59
N THR A 360 8.61 -0.03 51.41
CA THR A 360 8.86 -0.61 50.08
C THR A 360 7.55 -0.90 49.35
N SER A 361 6.54 -1.44 50.04
CA SER A 361 5.21 -1.66 49.47
C SER A 361 4.49 -0.35 49.09
N GLU A 362 4.59 0.72 49.89
CA GLU A 362 4.09 2.06 49.53
C GLU A 362 4.76 2.58 48.24
N THR A 363 6.07 2.40 48.13
CA THR A 363 6.86 2.84 46.97
C THR A 363 6.48 2.05 45.71
N ASN A 364 6.33 0.73 45.81
CA ASN A 364 5.89 -0.12 44.72
C ASN A 364 4.44 0.19 44.28
N ALA A 365 3.56 0.55 45.23
CA ALA A 365 2.20 0.97 44.92
C ALA A 365 2.18 2.31 44.13
N LYS A 366 3.00 3.30 44.52
CA LYS A 366 3.14 4.56 43.77
C LYS A 366 3.76 4.38 42.38
N ALA A 367 4.72 3.47 42.25
CA ALA A 367 5.27 3.09 40.94
C ALA A 367 4.20 2.43 40.04
N SER A 368 3.33 1.61 40.62
CA SER A 368 2.19 1.01 39.92
C SER A 368 1.15 2.05 39.49
N GLU A 369 0.87 3.05 40.33
CA GLU A 369 -0.01 4.18 40.00
C GLU A 369 0.53 4.97 38.80
N THR A 370 1.84 5.24 38.78
CA THR A 370 2.52 5.95 37.67
C THR A 370 2.48 5.14 36.37
N SER A 371 2.65 3.82 36.47
CA SER A 371 2.56 2.90 35.33
C SER A 371 1.13 2.82 34.78
N ALA A 372 0.12 2.87 35.65
CA ALA A 372 -1.29 2.92 35.27
C ALA A 372 -1.63 4.24 34.54
N GLU A 373 -1.14 5.38 35.02
CA GLU A 373 -1.32 6.69 34.35
C GLU A 373 -0.65 6.74 32.97
N SER A 374 0.55 6.16 32.85
CA SER A 374 1.25 6.02 31.57
C SER A 374 0.44 5.13 30.60
N SER A 375 -0.12 4.03 31.10
CA SER A 375 -0.96 3.11 30.32
C SER A 375 -2.27 3.77 29.86
N LYS A 376 -2.90 4.60 30.71
CA LYS A 376 -4.06 5.42 30.35
C LYS A 376 -3.73 6.40 29.22
N THR A 377 -2.59 7.07 29.31
CA THR A 377 -2.13 8.03 28.28
C THR A 377 -1.87 7.33 26.94
N ALA A 378 -1.24 6.16 26.98
CA ALA A 378 -1.00 5.33 25.80
C ALA A 378 -2.32 4.82 25.17
N ALA A 379 -3.28 4.40 25.99
CA ALA A 379 -4.61 3.98 25.53
C ALA A 379 -5.39 5.15 24.90
N ALA A 380 -5.36 6.34 25.49
CA ALA A 380 -5.97 7.54 24.92
C ALA A 380 -5.35 7.93 23.56
N SER A 381 -4.02 7.89 23.46
CA SER A 381 -3.30 8.16 22.20
C SER A 381 -3.64 7.13 21.11
N SER A 382 -3.79 5.87 21.51
CA SER A 382 -4.21 4.77 20.62
C SER A 382 -5.64 4.95 20.14
N ALA A 383 -6.56 5.41 21.02
CA ALA A 383 -7.94 5.72 20.66
C ALA A 383 -8.01 6.90 19.66
N SER A 384 -7.22 7.96 19.86
CA SER A 384 -7.15 9.10 18.92
C SER A 384 -6.58 8.69 17.55
N SER A 385 -5.56 7.81 17.54
CA SER A 385 -4.98 7.28 16.30
C SER A 385 -5.97 6.38 15.55
N ALA A 386 -6.73 5.56 16.28
CA ALA A 386 -7.79 4.73 15.71
C ALA A 386 -8.95 5.59 15.14
N ALA A 387 -9.35 6.65 15.84
CA ALA A 387 -10.37 7.59 15.36
C ALA A 387 -9.91 8.31 14.07
N SER A 388 -8.66 8.77 14.03
CA SER A 388 -8.08 9.41 12.84
C SER A 388 -7.98 8.44 11.66
N SER A 389 -7.67 7.18 11.93
CA SER A 389 -7.65 6.11 10.92
C SER A 389 -9.06 5.80 10.40
N ALA A 390 -10.07 5.82 11.27
CA ALA A 390 -11.47 5.68 10.88
C ALA A 390 -11.93 6.85 9.97
N SER A 391 -11.55 8.09 10.31
CA SER A 391 -11.83 9.27 9.48
C SER A 391 -11.17 9.19 8.10
N SER A 392 -9.92 8.73 8.05
CA SER A 392 -9.18 8.54 6.79
C SER A 392 -9.77 7.43 5.93
N ALA A 393 -10.26 6.35 6.56
CA ALA A 393 -10.98 5.28 5.88
C ALA A 393 -12.34 5.74 5.32
N SER A 394 -13.09 6.58 6.06
CA SER A 394 -14.33 7.19 5.54
C SER A 394 -14.05 8.13 4.37
N ALA A 395 -13.01 8.96 4.43
CA ALA A 395 -12.62 9.82 3.32
C ALA A 395 -12.23 9.01 2.07
N SER A 396 -11.52 7.88 2.27
CA SER A 396 -11.18 6.96 1.17
C SER A 396 -12.41 6.28 0.57
N LYS A 397 -13.40 5.93 1.39
CA LYS A 397 -14.70 5.41 0.93
C LYS A 397 -15.45 6.44 0.08
N ASP A 398 -15.46 7.69 0.50
CA ASP A 398 -16.14 8.76 -0.22
C ASP A 398 -15.47 9.04 -1.57
N GLU A 399 -14.12 9.06 -1.61
CA GLU A 399 -13.39 9.22 -2.88
C GLU A 399 -13.58 8.00 -3.80
N ALA A 400 -13.57 6.77 -3.28
CA ALA A 400 -13.89 5.57 -4.07
C ALA A 400 -15.30 5.63 -4.67
N THR A 401 -16.28 6.13 -3.92
CA THR A 401 -17.66 6.33 -4.38
C THR A 401 -17.74 7.39 -5.48
N ARG A 402 -16.96 8.47 -5.34
CA ARG A 402 -16.86 9.56 -6.31
C ARG A 402 -16.24 9.07 -7.63
N GLN A 403 -15.16 8.29 -7.55
CA GLN A 403 -14.50 7.67 -8.71
C GLN A 403 -15.41 6.65 -9.40
N ALA A 404 -16.16 5.83 -8.65
CA ALA A 404 -17.16 4.92 -9.23
C ALA A 404 -18.26 5.67 -9.99
N SER A 405 -18.69 6.83 -9.48
CA SER A 405 -19.69 7.67 -10.14
C SER A 405 -19.15 8.31 -11.42
N ALA A 406 -17.90 8.79 -11.41
CA ALA A 406 -17.22 9.31 -12.60
C ALA A 406 -17.01 8.24 -13.68
N ALA A 407 -16.66 7.01 -13.27
CA ALA A 407 -16.52 5.87 -14.17
C ALA A 407 -17.87 5.48 -14.81
N ARG A 408 -18.97 5.49 -14.03
CA ARG A 408 -20.33 5.29 -14.56
C ARG A 408 -20.73 6.38 -15.55
N GLY A 409 -20.42 7.64 -15.26
CA GLY A 409 -20.63 8.76 -16.19
C GLY A 409 -19.89 8.55 -17.50
N SER A 410 -18.61 8.16 -17.42
CA SER A 410 -17.77 7.87 -18.59
C SER A 410 -18.27 6.67 -19.40
N ALA A 411 -18.76 5.61 -18.75
CA ALA A 411 -19.37 4.46 -19.40
C ALA A 411 -20.66 4.82 -20.15
N THR A 412 -21.50 5.69 -19.57
CA THR A 412 -22.69 6.21 -20.23
C THR A 412 -22.31 7.03 -21.46
N THR A 413 -21.33 7.94 -21.36
CA THR A 413 -20.84 8.72 -22.51
C THR A 413 -20.28 7.83 -23.62
N ALA A 414 -19.51 6.79 -23.28
CA ALA A 414 -18.99 5.83 -24.24
C ALA A 414 -20.11 5.03 -24.94
N SER A 415 -21.15 4.64 -24.20
CA SER A 415 -22.34 3.95 -24.75
C SER A 415 -23.13 4.83 -25.71
N THR A 416 -23.31 6.12 -25.37
CA THR A 416 -23.92 7.11 -26.28
C THR A 416 -23.10 7.24 -27.56
N LYS A 417 -21.77 7.36 -27.46
CA LYS A 417 -20.88 7.46 -28.62
C LYS A 417 -20.88 6.20 -29.49
N ALA A 418 -20.98 5.00 -28.89
CA ALA A 418 -21.14 3.75 -29.63
C ALA A 418 -22.47 3.71 -30.41
N THR A 419 -23.54 4.25 -29.83
CA THR A 419 -24.86 4.35 -30.47
C THR A 419 -24.85 5.34 -31.64
N GLU A 420 -24.20 6.49 -31.48
CA GLU A 420 -24.00 7.48 -32.55
C GLU A 420 -23.14 6.91 -33.71
N ALA A 421 -22.09 6.15 -33.38
CA ALA A 421 -21.26 5.48 -34.38
C ALA A 421 -22.03 4.40 -35.13
N ALA A 422 -22.87 3.62 -34.46
CA ALA A 422 -23.75 2.63 -35.09
C ALA A 422 -24.77 3.30 -36.04
N GLY A 423 -25.35 4.44 -35.65
CA GLY A 423 -26.22 5.24 -36.52
C GLY A 423 -25.49 5.75 -37.77
N SER A 424 -24.24 6.20 -37.61
CA SER A 424 -23.40 6.65 -38.72
C SER A 424 -23.02 5.50 -39.67
N ALA A 425 -22.76 4.31 -39.14
CA ALA A 425 -22.50 3.11 -39.93
C ALA A 425 -23.72 2.66 -40.74
N ALA A 426 -24.93 2.76 -40.17
CA ALA A 426 -26.18 2.48 -40.88
C ALA A 426 -26.42 3.47 -42.03
N ALA A 427 -26.17 4.77 -41.82
CA ALA A 427 -26.26 5.79 -42.86
C ALA A 427 -25.24 5.57 -44.00
N ALA A 428 -24.01 5.15 -43.66
CA ALA A 428 -23.00 4.78 -44.65
C ALA A 428 -23.39 3.53 -45.46
N ALA A 429 -23.96 2.51 -44.82
CA ALA A 429 -24.47 1.32 -45.50
C ALA A 429 -25.64 1.64 -46.45
N GLN A 430 -26.53 2.55 -46.06
CA GLN A 430 -27.63 3.01 -46.90
C GLN A 430 -27.11 3.83 -48.10
N SER A 431 -26.07 4.65 -47.89
CA SER A 431 -25.39 5.39 -48.95
C SER A 431 -24.68 4.46 -49.94
N LYS A 432 -24.04 3.38 -49.46
CA LYS A 432 -23.47 2.32 -50.30
C LYS A 432 -24.54 1.65 -51.16
N SER A 433 -25.66 1.22 -50.56
CA SER A 433 -26.76 0.58 -51.31
C SER A 433 -27.35 1.52 -52.38
N THR A 434 -27.44 2.81 -52.06
CA THR A 434 -27.87 3.86 -53.01
C THR A 434 -26.88 4.02 -54.17
N ALA A 435 -25.59 4.04 -53.88
CA ALA A 435 -24.52 4.13 -54.87
C ALA A 435 -24.44 2.88 -55.76
N GLU A 436 -24.59 1.68 -55.18
CA GLU A 436 -24.66 0.41 -55.91
C GLU A 436 -25.89 0.39 -56.83
N SER A 437 -27.05 0.83 -56.35
CA SER A 437 -28.26 0.95 -57.17
C SER A 437 -28.08 1.95 -58.32
N ALA A 438 -27.35 3.05 -58.09
CA ALA A 438 -27.02 4.03 -59.14
C ALA A 438 -26.03 3.45 -60.17
N ALA A 439 -25.04 2.66 -59.73
CA ALA A 439 -24.10 1.97 -60.60
C ALA A 439 -24.82 0.92 -61.47
N THR A 440 -25.73 0.12 -60.89
CA THR A 440 -26.55 -0.85 -61.66
C THR A 440 -27.43 -0.14 -62.68
N ARG A 441 -28.02 1.01 -62.34
CA ARG A 441 -28.80 1.83 -63.29
C ARG A 441 -27.93 2.37 -64.42
N ALA A 442 -26.69 2.80 -64.13
CA ALA A 442 -25.74 3.25 -65.13
C ALA A 442 -25.25 2.11 -66.03
N GLU A 443 -24.99 0.92 -65.49
CA GLU A 443 -24.68 -0.30 -66.25
C GLU A 443 -25.84 -0.72 -67.14
N THR A 444 -27.08 -0.63 -66.65
CA THR A 444 -28.28 -0.93 -67.44
C THR A 444 -28.47 0.09 -68.56
N ALA A 445 -28.17 1.37 -68.32
CA ALA A 445 -28.20 2.41 -69.34
C ALA A 445 -27.10 2.23 -70.40
N ALA A 446 -25.89 1.81 -70.00
CA ALA A 446 -24.80 1.47 -70.90
C ALA A 446 -25.15 0.25 -71.77
N LYS A 447 -25.71 -0.82 -71.17
CA LYS A 447 -26.19 -1.99 -71.90
C LYS A 447 -27.32 -1.64 -72.89
N ARG A 448 -28.24 -0.75 -72.52
CA ARG A 448 -29.26 -0.24 -73.46
C ARG A 448 -28.65 0.55 -74.62
N ALA A 449 -27.57 1.29 -74.41
CA ALA A 449 -26.86 1.99 -75.48
C ALA A 449 -26.13 1.01 -76.42
N GLU A 450 -25.53 -0.06 -75.88
CA GLU A 450 -24.94 -1.17 -76.65
C GLU A 450 -26.02 -1.99 -77.41
N ASP A 451 -27.17 -2.24 -76.79
CA ASP A 451 -28.30 -2.95 -77.41
C ASP A 451 -28.93 -2.13 -78.54
N ILE A 452 -29.02 -0.79 -78.41
CA ILE A 452 -29.47 0.10 -79.49
C ILE A 452 -28.46 0.14 -80.64
N ALA A 453 -27.16 0.10 -80.35
CA ALA A 453 -26.12 -0.04 -81.38
C ALA A 453 -26.15 -1.41 -82.08
N SER A 454 -26.56 -2.47 -81.37
CA SER A 454 -26.68 -3.84 -81.91
C SER A 454 -28.00 -4.07 -82.67
N ALA A 455 -29.08 -3.35 -82.34
CA ALA A 455 -30.40 -3.48 -82.98
C ALA A 455 -30.49 -2.92 -84.41
N VAL A 456 -29.41 -2.32 -84.94
CA VAL A 456 -29.30 -1.88 -86.34
C VAL A 456 -28.77 -3.01 -87.26
N ALA A 457 -28.42 -4.19 -86.73
CA ALA A 457 -28.16 -5.42 -87.48
C ALA A 457 -29.34 -6.42 -87.39
N LEU A 458 -29.81 -6.97 -88.51
CA LEU A 458 -30.98 -7.89 -88.58
C LEU A 458 -30.56 -9.39 -88.41
N GLU A 459 -31.27 -10.18 -87.59
CA GLU A 459 -31.04 -11.63 -87.31
C GLU A 459 -32.32 -12.53 -87.35
N ASP A 460 -32.15 -13.87 -87.44
CA ASP A 460 -33.18 -14.95 -87.48
C ASP A 460 -33.99 -15.14 -86.18
N ALA A 461 -35.17 -15.78 -86.25
CA ALA A 461 -36.04 -15.98 -85.09
C ALA A 461 -35.64 -17.15 -84.18
N SER A 462 -35.90 -16.97 -82.89
CA SER A 462 -35.85 -18.02 -81.87
C SER A 462 -37.07 -17.96 -80.96
N THR A 463 -37.25 -18.94 -80.07
CA THR A 463 -38.42 -19.07 -79.17
C THR A 463 -38.64 -17.88 -78.22
N THR A 464 -37.70 -16.95 -78.17
CA THR A 464 -37.77 -15.75 -77.33
C THR A 464 -37.51 -14.46 -78.10
N LYS A 465 -37.23 -14.53 -79.42
CA LYS A 465 -36.87 -13.39 -80.27
C LYS A 465 -37.64 -13.45 -81.61
N LYS A 466 -38.37 -12.39 -81.97
CA LYS A 466 -39.08 -12.30 -83.26
C LYS A 466 -38.09 -12.06 -84.42
N GLY A 467 -38.30 -12.80 -85.50
CA GLY A 467 -37.48 -12.95 -86.71
C GLY A 467 -38.21 -13.91 -87.67
N ILE A 468 -37.54 -14.57 -88.62
CA ILE A 468 -38.18 -15.44 -89.65
C ILE A 468 -38.12 -16.96 -89.24
N VAL A 469 -39.23 -17.75 -89.30
CA VAL A 469 -39.36 -19.18 -88.79
C VAL A 469 -40.04 -20.17 -89.78
N GLN A 470 -39.70 -21.47 -89.75
CA GLN A 470 -40.28 -22.61 -90.53
C GLN A 470 -41.17 -23.60 -89.68
N LEU A 471 -42.07 -24.43 -90.26
CA LEU A 471 -43.09 -25.28 -89.53
C LEU A 471 -42.93 -26.83 -89.69
N SER A 472 -43.29 -27.65 -88.67
CA SER A 472 -43.11 -29.14 -88.61
C SER A 472 -44.24 -29.98 -87.93
N SER A 473 -44.47 -31.24 -88.33
CA SER A 473 -45.60 -32.11 -87.90
C SER A 473 -45.25 -33.47 -87.26
N ALA A 474 -44.01 -33.69 -86.80
CA ALA A 474 -43.59 -34.97 -86.19
C ALA A 474 -43.81 -35.03 -84.66
N THR A 475 -44.22 -36.19 -84.10
CA THR A 475 -44.41 -36.41 -82.64
C THR A 475 -43.12 -36.75 -81.89
N ASN A 476 -42.01 -36.84 -82.62
CA ASN A 476 -40.66 -37.11 -82.13
C ASN A 476 -39.65 -36.05 -82.61
N SER A 477 -40.12 -34.89 -83.10
CA SER A 477 -39.23 -33.79 -83.49
C SER A 477 -38.45 -33.29 -82.29
N THR A 478 -37.13 -33.20 -82.42
CA THR A 478 -36.22 -32.59 -81.43
C THR A 478 -35.70 -31.23 -81.90
N SER A 479 -36.20 -30.69 -83.02
CA SER A 479 -35.77 -29.39 -83.57
C SER A 479 -36.41 -28.23 -82.83
N GLU A 480 -35.59 -27.29 -82.37
CA GLU A 480 -36.01 -26.05 -81.69
C GLU A 480 -36.12 -24.84 -82.65
N SER A 481 -35.77 -25.01 -83.93
CA SER A 481 -35.81 -23.96 -84.97
C SER A 481 -37.07 -23.98 -85.83
N GLN A 482 -38.00 -24.91 -85.56
CA GLN A 482 -39.24 -25.11 -86.31
C GLN A 482 -40.44 -25.19 -85.34
N ALA A 483 -41.58 -24.61 -85.70
CA ALA A 483 -42.78 -24.66 -84.85
C ALA A 483 -43.66 -25.90 -85.11
N ALA A 484 -44.07 -26.59 -84.04
CA ALA A 484 -44.85 -27.83 -84.08
C ALA A 484 -46.34 -27.58 -84.42
N THR A 485 -46.90 -28.40 -85.31
CA THR A 485 -48.33 -28.32 -85.68
C THR A 485 -49.26 -28.96 -84.63
N PRO A 486 -50.54 -28.54 -84.56
CA PRO A 486 -51.53 -29.08 -83.61
C PRO A 486 -51.70 -30.61 -83.60
N LYS A 487 -51.32 -31.28 -84.71
CA LYS A 487 -51.34 -32.74 -84.84
C LYS A 487 -50.32 -33.45 -83.93
N ALA A 488 -49.17 -32.83 -83.65
CA ALA A 488 -48.10 -33.43 -82.85
C ALA A 488 -48.36 -33.31 -81.33
N VAL A 489 -48.96 -32.20 -80.88
CA VAL A 489 -49.20 -31.90 -79.45
C VAL A 489 -50.28 -32.82 -78.84
N LYS A 490 -51.30 -33.17 -79.62
CA LYS A 490 -52.40 -34.07 -79.19
C LYS A 490 -51.89 -35.47 -78.81
N ALA A 491 -50.86 -35.98 -79.49
CA ALA A 491 -50.37 -37.35 -79.30
C ALA A 491 -49.44 -37.53 -78.08
N ALA A 492 -48.80 -36.46 -77.59
CA ALA A 492 -47.91 -36.52 -76.42
C ALA A 492 -48.66 -36.43 -75.09
N TYR A 493 -49.84 -35.80 -75.09
CA TYR A 493 -50.67 -35.59 -73.90
C TYR A 493 -51.30 -36.89 -73.35
N ASP A 494 -51.58 -37.86 -74.22
CA ASP A 494 -52.23 -39.13 -73.85
C ASP A 494 -51.28 -40.14 -73.15
N LEU A 495 -49.98 -39.84 -73.06
CA LEU A 495 -48.94 -40.76 -72.52
C LEU A 495 -48.55 -40.52 -71.05
N ALA A 496 -48.93 -39.39 -70.43
CA ALA A 496 -48.35 -38.93 -69.16
C ALA A 496 -49.19 -39.21 -67.88
N ASN A 497 -50.34 -39.90 -67.96
CA ASN A 497 -51.32 -39.94 -66.87
C ASN A 497 -51.32 -41.24 -65.99
N GLY A 498 -50.18 -41.71 -65.46
CA GLY A 498 -50.18 -42.94 -64.62
C GLY A 498 -49.05 -43.19 -63.59
N LYS A 499 -49.36 -42.94 -62.28
CA LYS A 499 -49.00 -43.64 -61.00
C LYS A 499 -47.61 -43.49 -60.29
N TYR A 500 -47.60 -43.18 -58.95
CA TYR A 500 -47.11 -44.00 -57.77
C TYR A 500 -47.00 -43.28 -56.36
N THR A 501 -47.18 -43.99 -55.18
CA THR A 501 -46.79 -43.62 -53.75
C THR A 501 -46.78 -44.79 -52.68
N ALA A 502 -45.92 -44.80 -51.60
CA ALA A 502 -46.16 -45.22 -50.14
C ALA A 502 -44.90 -45.22 -49.16
N GLN A 503 -45.07 -45.03 -47.80
CA GLN A 503 -44.05 -44.85 -46.68
C GLN A 503 -44.43 -45.47 -45.25
N ASP A 504 -43.54 -45.42 -44.22
CA ASP A 504 -43.50 -46.06 -42.85
C ASP A 504 -44.34 -45.45 -41.66
N ALA A 505 -44.43 -46.16 -40.50
CA ALA A 505 -45.28 -45.86 -39.31
C ALA A 505 -44.68 -44.91 -38.25
N THR A 506 -45.55 -44.14 -37.58
CA THR A 506 -45.28 -43.42 -36.32
C THR A 506 -46.49 -43.50 -35.36
N THR A 507 -46.39 -42.99 -34.13
CA THR A 507 -47.51 -42.97 -33.16
C THR A 507 -48.73 -42.14 -33.59
N ALA A 508 -48.65 -41.44 -34.73
CA ALA A 508 -49.75 -40.71 -35.37
C ALA A 508 -50.15 -41.25 -36.76
N GLN A 509 -49.47 -42.27 -37.32
CA GLN A 509 -49.76 -42.80 -38.65
C GLN A 509 -49.36 -44.28 -38.79
N LYS A 510 -50.23 -45.10 -39.38
CA LYS A 510 -49.98 -46.55 -39.58
C LYS A 510 -48.93 -46.81 -40.68
N GLY A 511 -48.14 -47.87 -40.49
CA GLY A 511 -46.96 -48.32 -41.25
C GLY A 511 -46.24 -49.44 -40.48
N ILE A 512 -44.93 -49.68 -40.64
CA ILE A 512 -44.21 -50.89 -40.14
C ILE A 512 -43.36 -50.62 -38.85
N VAL A 513 -43.32 -51.50 -37.80
CA VAL A 513 -42.66 -51.30 -36.44
C VAL A 513 -41.90 -52.56 -35.89
N GLN A 514 -40.85 -52.40 -35.04
CA GLN A 514 -39.88 -53.42 -34.50
C GLN A 514 -39.98 -53.70 -32.95
N LEU A 515 -39.40 -54.79 -32.36
CA LEU A 515 -39.52 -55.24 -30.92
C LEU A 515 -38.18 -55.45 -30.13
N SER A 516 -38.16 -55.32 -28.77
CA SER A 516 -36.94 -55.39 -27.90
C SER A 516 -37.08 -56.11 -26.52
N SER A 517 -35.99 -56.70 -25.98
CA SER A 517 -35.96 -57.54 -24.73
C SER A 517 -35.06 -57.05 -23.58
N ALA A 518 -34.53 -55.83 -23.62
CA ALA A 518 -33.67 -55.30 -22.55
C ALA A 518 -34.48 -54.74 -21.35
N THR A 519 -34.06 -55.00 -20.12
CA THR A 519 -34.70 -54.52 -18.87
C THR A 519 -34.39 -53.04 -18.55
N ASN A 520 -33.56 -52.41 -19.36
CA ASN A 520 -33.11 -51.02 -19.23
C ASN A 520 -33.22 -50.24 -20.56
N SER A 521 -34.06 -50.68 -21.50
CA SER A 521 -34.26 -49.99 -22.78
C SER A 521 -34.99 -48.65 -22.60
N THR A 522 -34.57 -47.63 -23.34
CA THR A 522 -35.16 -46.28 -23.34
C THR A 522 -35.77 -45.88 -24.71
N SER A 523 -35.93 -46.83 -25.64
CA SER A 523 -36.42 -46.60 -27.01
C SER A 523 -37.95 -46.54 -27.10
N GLU A 524 -38.50 -45.50 -27.72
CA GLU A 524 -39.96 -45.31 -27.93
C GLU A 524 -40.48 -45.84 -29.29
N SER A 525 -39.60 -46.24 -30.21
CA SER A 525 -39.94 -46.80 -31.53
C SER A 525 -39.90 -48.33 -31.59
N GLN A 526 -39.72 -48.99 -30.44
CA GLN A 526 -39.64 -50.45 -30.31
C GLN A 526 -40.48 -50.91 -29.11
N ALA A 527 -41.27 -51.99 -29.23
CA ALA A 527 -42.08 -52.49 -28.11
C ALA A 527 -41.36 -53.56 -27.26
N ALA A 528 -41.52 -53.49 -25.93
CA ALA A 528 -40.84 -54.37 -24.96
C ALA A 528 -41.45 -55.78 -24.89
N THR A 529 -40.60 -56.80 -24.75
CA THR A 529 -41.02 -58.22 -24.67
C THR A 529 -41.31 -58.68 -23.22
N PRO A 530 -42.16 -59.71 -23.02
CA PRO A 530 -42.50 -60.26 -21.71
C PRO A 530 -41.31 -60.71 -20.84
N LYS A 531 -40.18 -61.08 -21.46
CA LYS A 531 -38.94 -61.49 -20.75
C LYS A 531 -38.33 -60.35 -19.94
N ALA A 532 -38.36 -59.12 -20.47
CA ALA A 532 -37.88 -57.93 -19.75
C ALA A 532 -38.80 -57.59 -18.56
N VAL A 533 -40.11 -57.77 -18.73
CA VAL A 533 -41.10 -57.47 -17.68
C VAL A 533 -40.97 -58.43 -16.49
N LYS A 534 -40.76 -59.74 -16.71
CA LYS A 534 -40.63 -60.73 -15.63
C LYS A 534 -39.35 -60.56 -14.79
N ALA A 535 -38.23 -60.22 -15.43
CA ALA A 535 -36.95 -60.01 -14.73
C ALA A 535 -36.97 -58.79 -13.78
N ALA A 536 -37.78 -57.77 -14.05
CA ALA A 536 -37.96 -56.63 -13.15
C ALA A 536 -38.81 -56.97 -11.91
N TYR A 537 -39.77 -57.90 -12.04
CA TYR A 537 -40.65 -58.32 -10.95
C TYR A 537 -39.93 -59.21 -9.92
N ASP A 538 -39.09 -60.14 -10.38
CA ASP A 538 -38.34 -61.05 -9.51
C ASP A 538 -37.28 -60.30 -8.63
N LEU A 539 -36.83 -59.11 -9.04
CA LEU A 539 -35.91 -58.24 -8.28
C LEU A 539 -36.60 -57.49 -7.12
N ALA A 540 -37.92 -57.28 -7.19
CA ALA A 540 -38.68 -56.52 -6.21
C ALA A 540 -39.14 -57.35 -4.99
N ASN A 541 -39.17 -58.69 -5.10
CA ASN A 541 -39.76 -59.58 -4.09
C ASN A 541 -38.76 -60.17 -3.06
N GLY A 542 -37.49 -59.74 -3.07
CA GLY A 542 -36.39 -60.34 -2.30
C GLY A 542 -35.91 -59.61 -1.03
N LYS A 543 -36.65 -58.64 -0.45
CA LYS A 543 -36.21 -57.90 0.75
C LYS A 543 -37.30 -57.83 1.84
N TYR A 544 -37.35 -58.83 2.70
CA TYR A 544 -37.94 -58.72 4.05
C TYR A 544 -37.24 -59.71 5.02
N THR A 545 -36.05 -59.33 5.49
CA THR A 545 -35.34 -59.99 6.61
C THR A 545 -35.37 -59.06 7.82
N ALA A 546 -35.82 -59.55 8.97
CA ALA A 546 -35.88 -58.81 10.24
C ALA A 546 -34.50 -58.28 10.65
N GLN A 547 -34.42 -56.98 11.00
CA GLN A 547 -33.20 -56.34 11.51
C GLN A 547 -33.27 -56.15 13.04
N ASP A 548 -32.12 -56.29 13.69
CA ASP A 548 -31.93 -56.06 15.13
C ASP A 548 -32.18 -54.60 15.51
N ALA A 549 -32.70 -54.36 16.73
CA ALA A 549 -32.90 -52.98 17.19
C ALA A 549 -31.55 -52.29 17.42
N THR A 550 -31.47 -51.02 17.05
CA THR A 550 -30.35 -50.13 17.39
C THR A 550 -30.90 -48.91 18.13
N THR A 551 -30.04 -48.08 18.74
CA THR A 551 -30.47 -46.86 19.45
C THR A 551 -31.15 -45.82 18.54
N ALA A 552 -31.08 -45.99 17.22
CA ALA A 552 -31.71 -45.13 16.23
C ALA A 552 -32.89 -45.78 15.48
N GLN A 553 -33.16 -47.08 15.68
CA GLN A 553 -34.16 -47.82 14.91
C GLN A 553 -34.82 -48.94 15.73
N LYS A 554 -36.15 -48.98 15.75
CA LYS A 554 -36.92 -50.03 16.46
C LYS A 554 -36.74 -51.40 15.78
N GLY A 555 -36.47 -52.44 16.56
CA GLY A 555 -36.29 -53.83 16.12
C GLY A 555 -36.47 -54.82 17.29
N ILE A 556 -35.97 -56.06 17.15
CA ILE A 556 -36.05 -57.14 18.18
C ILE A 556 -34.71 -57.21 18.96
N VAL A 557 -34.73 -57.40 20.29
CA VAL A 557 -33.53 -57.47 21.17
C VAL A 557 -33.61 -58.70 22.08
N GLN A 558 -32.49 -59.42 22.27
CA GLN A 558 -32.40 -60.56 23.19
C GLN A 558 -31.93 -60.15 24.60
N LEU A 559 -32.36 -60.87 25.65
CA LEU A 559 -32.10 -60.51 27.06
C LEU A 559 -30.98 -61.36 27.68
N SER A 560 -30.09 -60.75 28.48
CA SER A 560 -28.99 -61.43 29.17
C SER A 560 -28.99 -61.18 30.68
N SER A 561 -28.76 -62.24 31.47
CA SER A 561 -28.64 -62.17 32.94
C SER A 561 -27.20 -62.33 33.46
N ALA A 562 -26.21 -62.34 32.58
CA ALA A 562 -24.80 -62.42 32.96
C ALA A 562 -24.29 -61.03 33.43
N THR A 563 -23.61 -60.99 34.58
CA THR A 563 -23.08 -59.74 35.18
C THR A 563 -21.78 -59.24 34.55
N ASN A 564 -21.19 -60.03 33.65
CA ASN A 564 -19.95 -59.77 32.94
C ASN A 564 -20.12 -59.80 31.41
N SER A 565 -21.37 -59.69 30.91
CA SER A 565 -21.61 -59.66 29.48
C SER A 565 -21.08 -58.37 28.86
N THR A 566 -20.33 -58.49 27.77
CA THR A 566 -19.78 -57.37 26.99
C THR A 566 -20.58 -57.13 25.71
N SER A 567 -21.78 -57.72 25.58
CA SER A 567 -22.58 -57.68 24.36
C SER A 567 -23.39 -56.38 24.28
N GLU A 568 -23.21 -55.59 23.23
CA GLU A 568 -24.00 -54.37 22.97
C GLU A 568 -25.33 -54.66 22.27
N THR A 569 -25.55 -55.91 21.84
CA THR A 569 -26.76 -56.37 21.14
C THR A 569 -27.79 -57.05 22.06
N LEU A 570 -27.47 -57.20 23.35
CA LEU A 570 -28.33 -57.85 24.35
C LEU A 570 -28.71 -56.85 25.45
N ALA A 571 -29.98 -56.82 25.86
CA ALA A 571 -30.40 -55.99 27.00
C ALA A 571 -30.24 -56.75 28.33
N ALA A 572 -29.66 -56.08 29.34
CA ALA A 572 -29.45 -56.68 30.66
C ALA A 572 -30.78 -56.87 31.41
N THR A 573 -30.97 -58.02 32.05
CA THR A 573 -32.12 -58.27 32.91
C THR A 573 -31.97 -57.58 34.27
N PRO A 574 -33.07 -57.28 34.98
CA PRO A 574 -33.02 -56.75 36.35
C PRO A 574 -32.18 -57.62 37.32
N LYS A 575 -32.09 -58.93 37.07
CA LYS A 575 -31.24 -59.86 37.87
C LYS A 575 -29.76 -59.57 37.68
N ALA A 576 -29.30 -59.34 36.44
CA ALA A 576 -27.92 -58.97 36.15
C ALA A 576 -27.56 -57.60 36.77
N VAL A 577 -28.46 -56.62 36.62
CA VAL A 577 -28.26 -55.27 37.18
C VAL A 577 -28.18 -55.30 38.70
N LYS A 578 -29.07 -56.04 39.37
CA LYS A 578 -29.03 -56.18 40.83
C LYS A 578 -27.75 -56.87 41.31
N ALA A 579 -27.34 -57.96 40.66
CA ALA A 579 -26.12 -58.68 41.04
C ALA A 579 -24.83 -57.85 40.79
N ALA A 580 -24.80 -57.00 39.76
CA ALA A 580 -23.71 -56.05 39.55
C ALA A 580 -23.68 -54.97 40.63
N ASN A 581 -24.84 -54.45 41.05
CA ASN A 581 -24.95 -53.43 42.09
C ASN A 581 -24.58 -53.97 43.48
N ASP A 582 -25.01 -55.18 43.82
CA ASP A 582 -24.66 -55.83 45.09
C ASP A 582 -23.14 -56.11 45.18
N ASN A 583 -22.50 -56.49 44.07
CA ASN A 583 -21.03 -56.63 43.99
C ASN A 583 -20.32 -55.27 44.14
N ALA A 584 -20.81 -54.20 43.50
CA ALA A 584 -20.23 -52.87 43.64
C ALA A 584 -20.27 -52.38 45.10
N ASN A 585 -21.38 -52.58 45.81
CA ASN A 585 -21.55 -52.19 47.20
C ASN A 585 -20.67 -53.00 48.18
N GLY A 586 -20.20 -54.20 47.81
CA GLY A 586 -19.38 -55.07 48.67
C GLY A 586 -17.86 -54.90 48.55
N ARG A 587 -17.34 -54.07 47.63
CA ARG A 587 -15.90 -54.05 47.28
C ARG A 587 -14.97 -53.30 48.23
N VAL A 588 -15.49 -52.54 49.20
CA VAL A 588 -14.67 -51.87 50.22
C VAL A 588 -15.26 -52.09 51.62
N PRO A 589 -14.87 -53.16 52.34
CA PRO A 589 -15.23 -53.34 53.74
C PRO A 589 -14.64 -52.21 54.59
N SER A 590 -15.42 -51.66 55.53
CA SER A 590 -15.01 -50.57 56.43
C SER A 590 -13.79 -50.89 57.30
N ALA A 591 -13.42 -52.17 57.42
CA ALA A 591 -12.24 -52.65 58.15
C ALA A 591 -10.95 -52.72 57.31
N ARG A 592 -11.00 -52.47 56.00
CA ARG A 592 -9.83 -52.60 55.11
C ARG A 592 -8.84 -51.47 55.39
N LYS A 593 -7.57 -51.82 55.58
CA LYS A 593 -6.47 -50.88 55.83
C LYS A 593 -5.50 -50.83 54.64
N VAL A 594 -4.94 -49.65 54.37
CA VAL A 594 -3.74 -49.46 53.52
C VAL A 594 -2.63 -48.94 54.42
N ASN A 595 -1.55 -49.69 54.54
CA ASN A 595 -0.37 -49.38 55.38
C ASN A 595 -0.74 -48.87 56.79
N GLY A 596 -1.68 -49.58 57.43
CA GLY A 596 -2.14 -49.31 58.80
C GLY A 596 -3.31 -48.32 58.94
N LYS A 597 -3.67 -47.57 57.89
CA LYS A 597 -4.78 -46.58 57.90
C LYS A 597 -6.08 -47.19 57.35
N ALA A 598 -7.19 -47.03 58.06
CA ALA A 598 -8.50 -47.55 57.64
C ALA A 598 -9.12 -46.70 56.53
N LEU A 599 -9.76 -47.34 55.54
CA LEU A 599 -10.42 -46.70 54.40
C LEU A 599 -11.86 -46.27 54.73
N SER A 600 -12.06 -45.56 55.84
CA SER A 600 -13.38 -45.05 56.28
C SER A 600 -13.67 -43.61 55.82
N ALA A 601 -12.68 -42.93 55.25
CA ALA A 601 -12.76 -41.58 54.66
C ALA A 601 -11.55 -41.39 53.72
N ASP A 602 -11.39 -40.20 53.14
CA ASP A 602 -10.17 -39.83 52.41
C ASP A 602 -8.95 -40.00 53.31
N ILE A 603 -7.98 -40.80 52.87
CA ILE A 603 -6.71 -41.01 53.56
C ILE A 603 -5.59 -40.25 52.86
N THR A 604 -4.75 -39.57 53.63
CA THR A 604 -3.49 -39.02 53.14
C THR A 604 -2.37 -40.03 53.40
N LEU A 605 -1.66 -40.42 52.34
CA LEU A 605 -0.46 -41.26 52.40
C LEU A 605 0.76 -40.37 52.09
N THR A 606 1.75 -40.40 52.95
CA THR A 606 3.07 -39.79 52.68
C THR A 606 3.98 -40.78 51.95
N PRO A 607 5.04 -40.33 51.25
CA PRO A 607 6.05 -41.23 50.67
C PRO A 607 6.65 -42.21 51.69
N LYS A 608 6.76 -41.78 52.96
CA LYS A 608 7.15 -42.65 54.07
C LYS A 608 6.12 -43.74 54.36
N ASP A 609 4.83 -43.42 54.31
CA ASP A 609 3.75 -44.38 54.55
C ASP A 609 3.70 -45.48 53.49
N ILE A 610 4.26 -45.28 52.29
CA ILE A 610 4.29 -46.25 51.19
C ILE A 610 5.67 -46.86 50.93
N GLY A 611 6.66 -46.60 51.80
CA GLY A 611 7.98 -47.21 51.74
C GLY A 611 8.88 -46.74 50.60
N THR A 612 8.61 -45.57 50.00
CA THR A 612 9.36 -45.06 48.84
C THR A 612 10.50 -44.10 49.22
N LEU A 613 10.71 -43.82 50.51
CA LEU A 613 11.75 -42.89 50.97
C LEU A 613 12.55 -43.50 52.13
N ASN A 614 13.80 -43.89 51.87
CA ASN A 614 14.69 -44.36 52.93
C ASN A 614 15.24 -43.15 53.70
N SER A 615 15.03 -43.10 55.02
CA SER A 615 15.53 -42.00 55.85
C SER A 615 15.83 -42.43 57.27
N THR A 616 16.75 -41.71 57.91
CA THR A 616 17.06 -41.82 59.34
C THR A 616 17.49 -40.45 59.89
N THR A 617 17.47 -40.28 61.20
CA THR A 617 18.00 -39.08 61.87
C THR A 617 19.14 -39.50 62.77
N MET A 618 20.28 -38.83 62.69
CA MET A 618 21.43 -39.09 63.57
C MET A 618 22.20 -37.81 63.91
N SER A 619 23.03 -37.91 64.95
CA SER A 619 23.93 -36.84 65.36
C SER A 619 25.37 -37.33 65.23
N PHE A 620 26.25 -36.49 64.67
CA PHE A 620 27.67 -36.78 64.56
C PHE A 620 28.39 -36.31 65.83
N SER A 621 28.77 -37.26 66.70
CA SER A 621 29.49 -36.99 67.95
C SER A 621 31.01 -37.07 67.72
N GLY A 622 31.75 -36.02 68.09
CA GLY A 622 33.21 -35.94 67.93
C GLY A 622 33.76 -34.58 67.49
N GLY A 623 32.89 -33.67 67.01
CA GLY A 623 33.30 -32.37 66.44
C GLY A 623 33.58 -32.46 64.93
N ALA A 624 34.18 -31.42 64.36
CA ALA A 624 34.60 -31.44 62.96
C ALA A 624 35.62 -32.56 62.68
N GLY A 625 35.40 -33.36 61.64
CA GLY A 625 36.28 -34.49 61.31
C GLY A 625 35.63 -35.48 60.34
N TRP A 626 36.27 -36.62 60.15
CA TRP A 626 35.87 -37.66 59.20
C TRP A 626 35.06 -38.76 59.88
N PHE A 627 33.98 -39.17 59.21
CA PHE A 627 33.05 -40.20 59.68
C PHE A 627 32.82 -41.26 58.61
N LYS A 628 32.79 -42.54 58.99
CA LYS A 628 32.33 -43.62 58.09
C LYS A 628 30.81 -43.60 57.99
N LEU A 629 30.26 -42.89 57.02
CA LEU A 629 28.82 -42.68 56.87
C LEU A 629 28.08 -43.95 56.47
N ALA A 630 28.59 -44.64 55.44
CA ALA A 630 27.85 -45.70 54.78
C ALA A 630 28.77 -46.79 54.26
N THR A 631 28.20 -47.99 54.11
CA THR A 631 28.76 -49.05 53.27
C THR A 631 27.80 -49.27 52.11
N VAL A 632 28.30 -49.17 50.88
CA VAL A 632 27.52 -49.31 49.66
C VAL A 632 28.03 -50.48 48.82
N THR A 633 27.13 -51.27 48.27
CA THR A 633 27.47 -52.27 47.24
C THR A 633 26.94 -51.75 45.91
N MET A 634 27.82 -51.46 44.97
CA MET A 634 27.52 -50.82 43.69
C MET A 634 28.13 -51.62 42.54
N PRO A 635 27.41 -52.61 42.00
CA PRO A 635 27.88 -53.40 40.86
C PRO A 635 28.39 -52.53 39.71
N GLN A 636 29.40 -53.00 38.98
CA GLN A 636 29.97 -52.29 37.81
C GLN A 636 29.06 -52.31 36.57
N ALA A 637 27.76 -52.07 36.77
CA ALA A 637 26.70 -52.00 35.78
C ALA A 637 25.70 -50.93 36.25
N SER A 638 25.54 -49.82 35.53
CA SER A 638 24.59 -48.71 35.76
C SER A 638 24.04 -48.58 37.20
N SER A 639 24.93 -48.52 38.21
CA SER A 639 24.54 -48.36 39.61
C SER A 639 24.73 -46.91 40.06
N VAL A 640 23.72 -46.36 40.73
CA VAL A 640 23.74 -45.00 41.28
C VAL A 640 23.24 -45.06 42.72
N VAL A 641 23.88 -44.31 43.60
CA VAL A 641 23.48 -44.08 44.99
C VAL A 641 23.41 -42.57 45.22
N SER A 642 22.31 -42.10 45.81
CA SER A 642 22.16 -40.71 46.28
C SER A 642 21.95 -40.71 47.80
N ILE A 643 22.69 -39.86 48.51
CA ILE A 643 22.56 -39.65 49.95
C ILE A 643 22.49 -38.14 50.22
N THR A 644 21.37 -37.69 50.77
CA THR A 644 21.12 -36.28 51.11
C THR A 644 21.11 -36.10 52.62
N LEU A 645 21.79 -35.04 53.09
CA LEU A 645 21.79 -34.65 54.49
C LEU A 645 21.22 -33.25 54.65
N ILE A 646 20.27 -33.15 55.57
CA ILE A 646 19.45 -31.97 55.80
C ILE A 646 19.47 -31.66 57.29
N GLY A 647 19.97 -30.49 57.65
CA GLY A 647 19.95 -29.97 59.03
C GLY A 647 21.27 -30.08 59.80
N GLY A 648 21.21 -29.69 61.08
CA GLY A 648 22.31 -29.51 62.02
C GLY A 648 21.87 -28.57 63.16
N ALA A 649 22.61 -28.50 64.27
CA ALA A 649 22.34 -27.57 65.37
C ALA A 649 22.65 -26.12 64.93
N GLY A 650 21.63 -25.36 64.54
CA GLY A 650 21.77 -23.91 64.34
C GLY A 650 21.97 -23.21 65.68
N PHE A 651 22.96 -22.31 65.77
CA PHE A 651 23.25 -21.56 67.00
C PHE A 651 22.89 -20.07 66.87
N ASN A 652 22.83 -19.51 65.65
CA ASN A 652 22.59 -18.08 65.43
C ASN A 652 21.33 -17.85 64.58
N VAL A 653 20.30 -17.24 65.16
CA VAL A 653 19.15 -16.71 64.41
C VAL A 653 19.66 -15.68 63.40
N GLY A 654 19.31 -15.83 62.11
CA GLY A 654 19.70 -14.91 61.04
C GLY A 654 20.93 -15.31 60.21
N SER A 655 21.54 -16.47 60.46
CA SER A 655 22.62 -17.03 59.63
C SER A 655 22.08 -18.16 58.72
N PRO A 656 21.48 -17.87 57.55
CA PRO A 656 20.84 -18.87 56.70
C PRO A 656 21.81 -19.95 56.20
N GLN A 657 23.12 -19.67 56.19
CA GLN A 657 24.17 -20.63 55.85
C GLN A 657 24.25 -21.79 56.85
N GLN A 658 23.64 -21.68 58.04
CA GLN A 658 23.58 -22.76 59.04
C GLN A 658 22.49 -23.81 58.74
N ALA A 659 21.54 -23.52 57.84
CA ALA A 659 20.50 -24.47 57.40
C ALA A 659 21.08 -25.49 56.39
N GLY A 660 21.96 -26.36 56.90
CA GLY A 660 22.80 -27.28 56.13
C GLY A 660 22.04 -28.16 55.15
N ILE A 661 22.37 -28.10 53.85
CA ILE A 661 21.97 -29.11 52.86
C ILE A 661 23.19 -29.56 52.05
N SER A 662 23.42 -30.87 52.04
CA SER A 662 24.48 -31.52 51.27
C SER A 662 23.95 -32.75 50.55
N GLU A 663 24.30 -32.93 49.29
CA GLU A 663 23.80 -34.01 48.44
C GLU A 663 24.98 -34.77 47.82
N LEU A 664 25.18 -36.01 48.24
CA LEU A 664 26.22 -36.91 47.75
C LEU A 664 25.63 -37.85 46.71
N VAL A 665 26.19 -37.85 45.50
CA VAL A 665 25.83 -38.78 44.43
C VAL A 665 27.04 -39.62 44.08
N LEU A 666 26.87 -40.94 44.10
CA LEU A 666 27.87 -41.92 43.70
C LEU A 666 27.38 -42.65 42.45
N ARG A 667 28.31 -42.99 41.55
CA ARG A 667 28.03 -43.77 40.34
C ARG A 667 29.11 -44.81 40.12
N ALA A 668 28.72 -46.04 39.82
CA ALA A 668 29.66 -47.08 39.44
C ALA A 668 30.22 -46.87 38.03
N GLY A 669 31.49 -47.24 37.85
CA GLY A 669 32.10 -47.37 36.53
C GLY A 669 31.49 -48.51 35.72
N ASN A 670 32.02 -48.73 34.52
CA ASN A 670 31.61 -49.79 33.60
C ASN A 670 32.58 -50.99 33.62
N GLY A 671 33.36 -51.13 34.70
CA GLY A 671 34.43 -52.13 34.81
C GLY A 671 35.75 -51.75 34.15
N ASN A 672 35.82 -50.65 33.37
CA ASN A 672 37.03 -50.20 32.65
C ASN A 672 37.20 -48.66 32.68
N PRO A 673 37.79 -48.06 33.73
CA PRO A 673 38.31 -48.71 34.94
C PRO A 673 37.21 -49.16 35.91
N LYS A 674 37.48 -50.22 36.66
CA LYS A 674 36.61 -50.67 37.77
C LYS A 674 36.71 -49.68 38.93
N GLY A 675 35.58 -49.21 39.43
CA GLY A 675 35.53 -48.25 40.54
C GLY A 675 34.19 -47.56 40.69
N ILE A 676 34.13 -46.57 41.57
CA ILE A 676 33.04 -45.60 41.63
C ILE A 676 33.60 -44.20 41.38
N THR A 677 32.75 -43.30 40.93
CA THR A 677 32.96 -41.86 40.98
C THR A 677 31.91 -41.25 41.88
N GLY A 678 32.20 -40.10 42.48
CA GLY A 678 31.25 -39.40 43.31
C GLY A 678 31.34 -37.89 43.16
N ALA A 679 30.22 -37.23 43.41
CA ALA A 679 30.12 -35.79 43.53
C ALA A 679 29.33 -35.42 44.78
N LEU A 680 29.85 -34.49 45.58
CA LEU A 680 29.15 -33.88 46.70
C LEU A 680 28.75 -32.45 46.33
N TRP A 681 27.46 -32.16 46.38
CA TRP A 681 26.91 -30.83 46.14
C TRP A 681 26.61 -30.13 47.46
N GLN A 682 27.38 -29.10 47.77
CA GLN A 682 27.18 -28.24 48.93
C GLN A 682 26.28 -27.07 48.55
N ARG A 683 25.11 -26.98 49.19
CA ARG A 683 24.20 -25.82 49.02
C ARG A 683 24.45 -24.73 50.06
N THR A 684 25.12 -25.08 51.16
CA THR A 684 25.44 -24.22 52.31
C THR A 684 26.86 -24.51 52.81
N SER A 685 27.45 -23.60 53.58
CA SER A 685 28.82 -23.73 54.10
C SER A 685 28.96 -24.66 55.33
N THR A 686 27.86 -25.24 55.82
CA THR A 686 27.83 -26.20 56.93
C THR A 686 27.28 -27.56 56.46
N GLY A 687 27.71 -28.67 57.09
CA GLY A 687 27.32 -30.04 56.74
C GLY A 687 28.50 -30.88 56.24
N PHE A 688 28.35 -31.51 55.08
CA PHE A 688 29.43 -32.29 54.45
C PHE A 688 30.42 -31.32 53.81
N THR A 689 31.63 -31.28 54.34
CA THR A 689 32.72 -30.44 53.84
C THR A 689 33.53 -31.14 52.77
N ASN A 690 33.59 -32.48 52.83
CA ASN A 690 34.31 -33.33 51.88
C ASN A 690 33.78 -34.76 51.95
N PHE A 691 34.16 -35.61 51.00
CA PHE A 691 33.93 -37.05 51.09
C PHE A 691 34.99 -37.83 50.33
N ALA A 692 35.16 -39.09 50.72
CA ALA A 692 36.10 -40.02 50.13
C ALA A 692 35.54 -41.45 50.26
N TRP A 693 36.09 -42.39 49.51
CA TRP A 693 35.70 -43.79 49.61
C TRP A 693 36.89 -44.73 49.53
N VAL A 694 36.68 -45.98 49.93
CA VAL A 694 37.63 -47.07 49.74
C VAL A 694 36.88 -48.33 49.31
N ASN A 695 37.45 -49.08 48.36
CA ASN A 695 36.91 -50.38 47.98
C ASN A 695 37.29 -51.40 49.05
N THR A 696 36.30 -52.06 49.65
CA THR A 696 36.52 -53.02 50.74
C THR A 696 36.53 -54.46 50.25
N SER A 697 35.73 -54.79 49.24
CA SER A 697 35.74 -56.08 48.56
C SER A 697 34.84 -56.03 47.32
N GLY A 698 35.28 -56.60 46.20
CA GLY A 698 34.46 -56.71 44.99
C GLY A 698 33.92 -55.36 44.52
N ASP A 699 32.59 -55.21 44.55
CA ASP A 699 31.86 -53.99 44.18
C ASP A 699 31.34 -53.22 45.41
N THR A 700 31.89 -53.49 46.60
CA THR A 700 31.53 -52.87 47.88
C THR A 700 32.53 -51.79 48.27
N TYR A 701 32.00 -50.66 48.75
CA TYR A 701 32.77 -49.47 49.11
C TYR A 701 32.32 -48.92 50.47
N ASP A 702 33.27 -48.53 51.29
CA ASP A 702 32.99 -47.72 52.47
C ASP A 702 33.10 -46.23 52.11
N ILE A 703 32.09 -45.47 52.48
CA ILE A 703 31.97 -44.04 52.19
C ILE A 703 32.25 -43.24 53.46
N TYR A 704 33.28 -42.41 53.37
CA TYR A 704 33.72 -41.52 54.43
C TYR A 704 33.38 -40.08 54.08
N VAL A 705 32.96 -39.32 55.08
CA VAL A 705 32.52 -37.94 54.90
C VAL A 705 33.15 -37.06 55.95
N ALA A 706 33.64 -35.90 55.53
CA ALA A 706 34.13 -34.89 56.45
C ALA A 706 32.95 -34.01 56.86
N ILE A 707 32.64 -34.00 58.15
CA ILE A 707 31.54 -33.25 58.74
C ILE A 707 32.10 -32.02 59.45
N GLY A 708 31.50 -30.85 59.24
CA GLY A 708 31.82 -29.63 59.98
C GLY A 708 31.24 -29.64 61.40
N ASN A 709 31.56 -28.61 62.20
CA ASN A 709 30.97 -28.44 63.52
C ASN A 709 29.43 -28.32 63.44
N TYR A 710 28.74 -28.69 64.52
CA TYR A 710 27.30 -28.53 64.72
C TYR A 710 26.38 -29.45 63.88
N ALA A 711 26.84 -30.64 63.50
CA ALA A 711 26.03 -31.65 62.81
C ALA A 711 25.22 -32.54 63.79
N THR A 712 24.35 -31.92 64.59
CA THR A 712 23.43 -32.61 65.53
C THR A 712 22.03 -32.70 64.95
N GLY A 713 21.37 -33.86 65.05
CA GLY A 713 19.99 -34.04 64.58
C GLY A 713 19.83 -33.95 63.06
N VAL A 714 20.83 -34.44 62.31
CA VAL A 714 20.85 -34.40 60.84
C VAL A 714 19.90 -35.45 60.29
N ASN A 715 19.00 -35.04 59.39
CA ASN A 715 18.13 -35.93 58.65
C ASN A 715 18.89 -36.46 57.42
N ILE A 716 19.06 -37.77 57.34
CA ILE A 716 19.75 -38.45 56.24
C ILE A 716 18.70 -39.18 55.41
N GLN A 717 18.67 -38.91 54.11
CA GLN A 717 17.79 -39.55 53.14
C GLN A 717 18.63 -40.21 52.07
N TRP A 718 18.22 -41.37 51.57
CA TRP A 718 18.97 -42.04 50.50
C TRP A 718 18.10 -42.81 49.53
N ASP A 719 18.60 -42.92 48.30
CA ASP A 719 17.99 -43.68 47.22
C ASP A 719 19.09 -44.35 46.38
N TYR A 720 18.76 -45.44 45.69
CA TYR A 720 19.71 -46.21 44.93
C TYR A 720 19.03 -47.07 43.85
N THR A 721 19.78 -47.40 42.79
CA THR A 721 19.29 -48.29 41.72
C THR A 721 19.04 -49.70 42.24
N SER A 722 18.12 -50.45 41.63
CA SER A 722 17.67 -51.77 42.12
C SER A 722 18.77 -52.83 42.29
N ASN A 723 19.91 -52.67 41.61
CA ASN A 723 21.06 -53.55 41.70
C ASN A 723 22.12 -53.10 42.72
N ALA A 724 21.96 -51.94 43.35
CA ALA A 724 22.84 -51.42 44.40
C ALA A 724 22.21 -51.62 45.79
N SER A 725 23.01 -51.44 46.84
CA SER A 725 22.52 -51.37 48.21
C SER A 725 23.29 -50.35 49.04
N VAL A 726 22.62 -49.76 50.02
CA VAL A 726 23.18 -48.74 50.93
C VAL A 726 22.85 -49.10 52.36
N THR A 727 23.88 -49.19 53.20
CA THR A 727 23.74 -49.30 54.66
C THR A 727 24.28 -48.02 55.29
N ILE A 728 23.39 -47.20 55.86
CA ILE A 728 23.76 -46.00 56.62
C ILE A 728 24.12 -46.40 58.06
N HIS A 729 25.30 -46.01 58.52
CA HIS A 729 25.77 -46.28 59.89
C HIS A 729 25.22 -45.21 60.84
N THR A 730 24.25 -45.56 61.69
CA THR A 730 23.62 -44.65 62.67
C THR A 730 24.48 -44.33 63.90
N SER A 731 25.68 -44.91 63.97
CA SER A 731 26.73 -44.58 64.94
C SER A 731 28.09 -44.65 64.23
N PRO A 732 28.37 -43.70 63.31
CA PRO A 732 29.54 -43.76 62.45
C PRO A 732 30.83 -43.51 63.26
N ALA A 733 31.90 -44.24 62.93
CA ALA A 733 33.20 -44.08 63.59
C ALA A 733 33.80 -42.69 63.25
N TYR A 734 34.28 -41.97 64.27
CA TYR A 734 34.90 -40.65 64.17
C TYR A 734 36.43 -40.72 64.06
N SER A 735 37.01 -39.84 63.24
CA SER A 735 38.44 -39.54 63.22
C SER A 735 38.67 -38.05 62.99
N ALA A 736 39.59 -37.43 63.74
CA ALA A 736 39.97 -36.02 63.52
C ALA A 736 40.66 -35.79 62.17
N ASN A 737 41.41 -36.80 61.69
CA ASN A 737 42.15 -36.75 60.43
C ASN A 737 41.51 -37.67 59.37
N LYS A 738 41.73 -37.36 58.09
CA LYS A 738 41.32 -38.23 56.99
C LYS A 738 42.01 -39.59 57.13
N PRO A 739 41.27 -40.73 57.14
CA PRO A 739 41.88 -42.05 57.12
C PRO A 739 42.78 -42.26 55.88
N GLU A 740 43.85 -43.04 56.05
CA GLU A 740 44.77 -43.36 54.96
C GLU A 740 44.15 -44.33 53.94
N GLY A 741 44.60 -44.25 52.67
CA GLY A 741 44.14 -45.16 51.61
C GLY A 741 42.77 -44.84 50.98
N LEU A 742 42.13 -43.72 51.35
CA LEU A 742 40.85 -43.30 50.75
C LEU A 742 41.06 -42.51 49.44
N THR A 743 40.20 -42.78 48.45
CA THR A 743 40.10 -42.02 47.20
C THR A 743 39.17 -40.82 47.39
N ASP A 744 39.63 -39.61 47.04
CA ASP A 744 38.82 -38.40 47.15
C ASP A 744 37.76 -38.30 46.05
N GLY A 745 36.61 -37.77 46.43
CA GLY A 745 35.59 -37.36 45.49
C GLY A 745 35.66 -35.90 45.10
N THR A 746 34.75 -35.49 44.21
CA THR A 746 34.67 -34.09 43.76
C THR A 746 33.60 -33.34 44.54
N VAL A 747 33.92 -32.15 45.05
CA VAL A 747 32.96 -31.28 45.75
C VAL A 747 32.58 -30.10 44.86
N TYR A 748 31.28 -29.85 44.69
CA TYR A 748 30.71 -28.70 43.98
C TYR A 748 29.96 -27.81 44.97
N SER A 749 30.36 -26.54 45.07
CA SER A 749 29.68 -25.56 45.93
C SER A 749 28.71 -24.71 45.09
N LEU A 750 27.41 -24.77 45.37
CA LEU A 750 26.39 -23.96 44.70
C LEU A 750 26.34 -22.50 45.23
N TYR A 751 27.06 -22.21 46.31
CA TYR A 751 27.29 -20.85 46.80
C TYR A 751 28.29 -20.14 45.87
N THR A 752 27.79 -19.41 44.88
CA THR A 752 28.62 -18.57 44.01
C THR A 752 28.71 -17.16 44.62
N PRO A 753 29.89 -16.65 44.99
CA PRO A 753 30.02 -15.25 45.41
C PRO A 753 29.59 -14.34 44.25
N SER A 754 28.90 -13.23 44.57
CA SER A 754 28.35 -12.24 43.62
C SER A 754 29.41 -11.63 42.67
N GLU A 755 30.69 -11.86 42.95
CA GLU A 755 31.84 -11.48 42.14
C GLU A 755 31.88 -12.13 40.76
N GLN A 756 31.27 -13.31 40.57
CA GLN A 756 31.23 -13.98 39.27
C GLN A 756 30.17 -13.41 38.30
N PHE A 757 29.13 -12.74 38.81
CA PHE A 757 28.06 -12.19 37.97
C PHE A 757 28.31 -10.76 37.50
N TYR A 758 29.02 -9.95 38.30
CA TYR A 758 29.40 -8.58 37.94
C TYR A 758 30.78 -8.26 38.54
N PRO A 759 31.87 -8.25 37.74
CA PRO A 759 33.24 -8.16 38.26
C PRO A 759 33.57 -6.75 38.78
N PRO A 760 34.48 -6.60 39.78
CA PRO A 760 34.98 -5.29 40.19
C PRO A 760 35.61 -4.56 39.00
N GLY A 761 35.35 -3.26 38.88
CA GLY A 761 35.74 -2.46 37.74
C GLY A 761 34.65 -2.22 36.70
N ALA A 762 33.64 -3.08 36.57
CA ALA A 762 32.55 -2.83 35.62
C ALA A 762 31.68 -1.62 36.05
N PRO A 763 31.36 -0.68 35.13
CA PRO A 763 30.54 0.51 35.42
C PRO A 763 29.07 0.16 35.64
N ILE A 764 28.50 0.55 36.78
CA ILE A 764 27.13 0.27 37.19
C ILE A 764 26.31 1.56 37.10
N PRO A 765 25.20 1.61 36.32
CA PRO A 765 24.29 2.76 36.32
C PRO A 765 23.49 2.79 37.62
N TRP A 766 23.75 3.77 38.47
CA TRP A 766 23.13 3.93 39.77
C TRP A 766 22.06 5.04 39.75
N PRO A 767 20.80 4.75 40.14
CA PRO A 767 19.68 5.70 40.00
C PRO A 767 19.57 6.73 41.14
N SER A 768 20.54 6.80 42.05
CA SER A 768 20.52 7.70 43.21
C SER A 768 21.83 8.48 43.33
N ASP A 769 21.79 9.63 43.98
CA ASP A 769 23.00 10.40 44.33
C ASP A 769 23.76 9.83 45.52
N THR A 770 23.12 8.94 46.30
CA THR A 770 23.77 8.28 47.45
C THR A 770 24.48 7.01 47.01
N VAL A 771 25.81 7.02 47.02
CA VAL A 771 26.64 5.88 46.64
C VAL A 771 26.60 4.80 47.74
N PRO A 772 26.29 3.53 47.43
CA PRO A 772 26.34 2.44 48.40
C PRO A 772 27.76 2.19 48.93
N SER A 773 27.86 1.70 50.17
CA SER A 773 29.15 1.31 50.75
C SER A 773 29.83 0.24 49.88
N GLY A 774 31.15 0.37 49.68
CA GLY A 774 31.95 -0.51 48.82
C GLY A 774 32.01 -0.11 47.34
N TYR A 775 31.35 0.99 46.96
CA TYR A 775 31.36 1.55 45.61
C TYR A 775 31.90 2.97 45.60
N ALA A 776 32.37 3.43 44.43
CA ALA A 776 32.77 4.81 44.18
C ALA A 776 32.13 5.36 42.89
N LEU A 777 31.84 6.66 42.84
CA LEU A 777 31.46 7.34 41.58
C LEU A 777 32.61 7.29 40.59
N MET A 778 32.31 7.20 39.29
CA MET A 778 33.32 7.15 38.23
C MET A 778 33.59 8.55 37.67
N GLN A 779 34.57 9.25 38.24
CA GLN A 779 34.82 10.68 38.00
C GLN A 779 36.27 10.99 37.58
N GLY A 780 37.03 10.00 37.10
CA GLY A 780 38.42 10.23 36.67
C GLY A 780 39.46 10.14 37.80
N GLN A 781 39.07 9.68 39.00
CA GLN A 781 39.94 9.68 40.17
C GLN A 781 40.93 8.50 40.19
N THR A 782 42.09 8.72 40.83
CA THR A 782 43.08 7.68 41.11
C THR A 782 42.66 6.78 42.28
N PHE A 783 43.13 5.53 42.32
CA PHE A 783 42.98 4.62 43.45
C PHE A 783 44.28 3.86 43.75
N ASP A 784 44.39 3.37 44.99
CA ASP A 784 45.52 2.53 45.41
C ASP A 784 45.37 1.10 44.86
N LYS A 785 46.29 0.73 43.96
CA LYS A 785 46.31 -0.58 43.30
C LYS A 785 46.61 -1.73 44.26
N SER A 786 47.35 -1.48 45.33
CA SER A 786 47.67 -2.49 46.34
C SER A 786 46.49 -2.73 47.26
N ALA A 787 45.71 -1.69 47.59
CA ALA A 787 44.48 -1.82 48.36
C ALA A 787 43.34 -2.47 47.57
N TYR A 788 43.29 -2.23 46.25
CA TYR A 788 42.23 -2.73 45.36
C TYR A 788 42.78 -3.51 44.16
N PRO A 789 43.36 -4.71 44.36
CA PRO A 789 44.05 -5.46 43.31
C PRO A 789 43.11 -5.93 42.18
N LYS A 790 41.83 -6.21 42.49
CA LYS A 790 40.84 -6.59 41.46
C LYS A 790 40.41 -5.40 40.62
N LEU A 791 40.27 -4.22 41.22
CA LEU A 791 40.02 -2.98 40.48
C LEU A 791 41.23 -2.60 39.62
N ALA A 792 42.45 -2.84 40.10
CA ALA A 792 43.70 -2.67 39.34
C ALA A 792 43.79 -3.60 38.13
N ALA A 793 43.19 -4.80 38.19
CA ALA A 793 43.10 -5.68 37.03
C ALA A 793 42.19 -5.10 35.93
N ALA A 794 41.09 -4.43 36.31
CA ALA A 794 40.19 -3.77 35.37
C ALA A 794 40.75 -2.43 34.85
N TYR A 795 41.42 -1.67 35.72
CA TYR A 795 42.03 -0.37 35.42
C TYR A 795 43.52 -0.36 35.78
N PRO A 796 44.40 -0.94 34.93
CA PRO A 796 45.84 -1.04 35.21
C PRO A 796 46.55 0.30 35.41
N SER A 797 45.97 1.38 34.87
CA SER A 797 46.43 2.76 35.08
C SER A 797 46.36 3.22 36.54
N GLY A 798 45.53 2.56 37.37
CA GLY A 798 45.20 3.05 38.71
C GLY A 798 44.24 4.25 38.70
N VAL A 799 43.55 4.50 37.57
CA VAL A 799 42.61 5.61 37.38
C VAL A 799 41.25 5.04 36.95
N ILE A 800 40.20 5.40 37.68
CA ILE A 800 38.82 5.10 37.32
C ILE A 800 38.38 6.06 36.21
N PRO A 801 37.78 5.61 35.08
CA PRO A 801 37.31 6.50 34.03
C PRO A 801 36.35 7.59 34.53
N ASP A 802 36.39 8.78 33.94
CA ASP A 802 35.34 9.79 34.15
C ASP A 802 34.17 9.48 33.23
N MET A 803 33.03 9.14 33.82
CA MET A 803 31.82 8.73 33.10
C MET A 803 30.71 9.80 33.11
N ARG A 804 30.98 11.00 33.65
CA ARG A 804 30.01 12.10 33.66
C ARG A 804 29.81 12.64 32.24
N GLY A 805 28.56 12.69 31.79
CA GLY A 805 28.22 13.10 30.42
C GLY A 805 28.56 12.08 29.33
N TRP A 806 29.12 10.92 29.70
CA TRP A 806 29.54 9.89 28.75
C TRP A 806 28.54 8.74 28.65
N THR A 807 28.31 8.25 27.44
CA THR A 807 27.53 7.02 27.18
C THR A 807 28.47 5.85 26.88
N ILE A 808 28.22 4.69 27.47
CA ILE A 808 29.00 3.48 27.16
C ILE A 808 28.67 2.99 25.75
N LYS A 809 29.70 2.88 24.91
CA LYS A 809 29.65 2.29 23.57
C LYS A 809 30.52 1.04 23.53
N GLY A 810 29.99 -0.04 22.98
CA GLY A 810 30.77 -1.26 22.77
C GLY A 810 32.00 -0.97 21.91
N LYS A 811 33.19 -1.41 22.36
CA LYS A 811 34.43 -1.25 21.59
C LYS A 811 34.28 -2.00 20.26
N PRO A 812 34.42 -1.35 19.10
CA PRO A 812 34.38 -2.06 17.82
C PRO A 812 35.53 -3.08 17.74
N ALA A 813 35.35 -4.10 16.90
CA ALA A 813 36.33 -5.17 16.70
C ALA A 813 37.73 -4.62 16.34
N SER A 814 37.79 -3.54 15.56
CA SER A 814 39.02 -2.82 15.21
C SER A 814 38.80 -1.30 15.22
N GLY A 815 39.88 -0.52 15.14
CA GLY A 815 39.84 0.94 14.94
C GLY A 815 39.70 1.80 16.20
N ARG A 816 39.47 1.22 17.39
CA ARG A 816 39.46 1.95 18.68
C ARG A 816 40.03 1.14 19.84
N ALA A 817 40.71 1.83 20.75
CA ALA A 817 41.19 1.28 22.03
C ALA A 817 40.07 1.22 23.07
N VAL A 818 40.15 0.28 24.01
CA VAL A 818 39.23 0.22 25.16
C VAL A 818 39.41 1.47 26.03
N LEU A 819 38.31 2.02 26.57
CA LEU A 819 38.28 3.28 27.32
C LEU A 819 38.64 4.56 26.53
N SER A 820 38.81 4.49 25.20
CA SER A 820 38.95 5.70 24.39
C SER A 820 37.64 6.49 24.35
N GLN A 821 37.73 7.81 24.36
CA GLN A 821 36.61 8.74 24.21
C GLN A 821 36.29 8.99 22.73
N GLU A 822 35.03 9.28 22.41
CA GLU A 822 34.54 9.62 21.07
C GLU A 822 33.55 10.76 21.21
N GLN A 823 33.88 11.92 20.64
CA GLN A 823 32.98 13.08 20.67
C GLN A 823 31.73 12.81 19.85
N ASP A 824 30.65 13.49 20.20
CA ASP A 824 29.41 13.46 19.44
C ASP A 824 29.59 14.08 18.05
N GLY A 825 28.74 13.69 17.11
CA GLY A 825 28.83 14.17 15.73
C GLY A 825 27.58 13.88 14.93
N ILE A 826 27.21 14.81 14.06
CA ILE A 826 26.10 14.66 13.13
C ILE A 826 26.55 13.81 11.95
N LYS A 827 25.73 12.83 11.57
CA LYS A 827 25.98 12.03 10.37
C LYS A 827 25.94 12.95 9.13
N SER A 828 26.91 12.79 8.23
CA SER A 828 26.94 13.52 6.95
C SER A 828 25.62 13.35 6.19
N HIS A 829 24.98 14.47 5.83
CA HIS A 829 23.71 14.51 5.11
C HIS A 829 23.58 15.82 4.31
N THR A 830 22.61 15.85 3.38
CA THR A 830 22.28 17.01 2.55
C THR A 830 20.77 17.28 2.56
N HIS A 831 20.35 18.48 2.17
CA HIS A 831 18.94 18.85 2.02
C HIS A 831 18.63 19.24 0.57
N SER A 832 17.40 19.00 0.11
CA SER A 832 16.89 19.67 -1.09
C SER A 832 16.59 21.12 -0.73
N ALA A 833 16.92 22.05 -1.63
CA ALA A 833 16.64 23.48 -1.48
C ALA A 833 15.97 24.00 -2.75
N SER A 834 15.08 24.97 -2.60
CA SER A 834 14.43 25.67 -3.71
C SER A 834 14.54 27.18 -3.53
N ALA A 835 14.58 27.89 -4.66
CA ALA A 835 14.44 29.35 -4.70
C ALA A 835 13.07 29.68 -5.30
N SER A 836 12.39 30.68 -4.74
CA SER A 836 11.10 31.13 -5.27
C SER A 836 11.27 31.83 -6.61
N SER A 837 10.37 31.56 -7.55
CA SER A 837 10.26 32.38 -8.77
C SER A 837 9.95 33.82 -8.39
N THR A 838 10.73 34.76 -8.93
CA THR A 838 10.59 36.19 -8.65
C THR A 838 10.28 36.92 -9.94
N ASP A 839 9.09 37.53 -10.01
CA ASP A 839 8.74 38.42 -11.12
C ASP A 839 9.44 39.77 -10.93
N LEU A 840 10.29 40.14 -11.89
CA LEU A 840 11.01 41.42 -11.86
C LEU A 840 10.09 42.61 -12.19
N GLY A 841 8.86 42.35 -12.64
CA GLY A 841 7.86 43.35 -13.01
C GLY A 841 8.21 44.11 -14.30
N THR A 842 7.24 44.89 -14.81
CA THR A 842 7.42 45.66 -16.05
C THR A 842 8.38 46.84 -15.86
N LYS A 843 9.18 47.16 -16.89
CA LYS A 843 10.05 48.35 -16.94
C LYS A 843 9.71 49.16 -18.19
N THR A 844 9.76 50.48 -18.07
CA THR A 844 9.49 51.39 -19.19
C THR A 844 10.81 51.81 -19.82
N THR A 845 10.91 51.72 -21.15
CA THR A 845 12.11 52.17 -21.90
C THR A 845 12.21 53.69 -21.90
N SER A 846 13.37 54.23 -22.27
CA SER A 846 13.50 55.66 -22.55
C SER A 846 12.62 56.09 -23.72
N SER A 847 12.18 57.36 -23.73
CA SER A 847 11.44 57.94 -24.86
C SER A 847 12.38 58.25 -26.04
N PHE A 848 11.94 57.96 -27.27
CA PHE A 848 12.65 58.29 -28.50
C PHE A 848 11.69 58.95 -29.50
N ASP A 849 12.04 60.16 -29.96
CA ASP A 849 11.21 60.98 -30.86
C ASP A 849 11.76 60.95 -32.30
N TYR A 850 10.91 60.58 -33.26
CA TYR A 850 11.27 60.56 -34.69
C TYR A 850 11.27 61.94 -35.34
N GLY A 851 10.69 62.96 -34.71
CA GLY A 851 10.54 64.32 -35.25
C GLY A 851 9.60 64.40 -36.46
N THR A 852 9.63 65.52 -37.20
CA THR A 852 8.81 65.74 -38.40
C THR A 852 9.49 65.18 -39.67
N LYS A 853 8.73 64.50 -40.54
CA LYS A 853 9.18 64.01 -41.85
C LYS A 853 8.39 64.68 -42.97
N SER A 854 9.04 64.93 -44.11
CA SER A 854 8.44 65.58 -45.29
C SER A 854 8.02 64.56 -46.36
N THR A 855 6.99 64.89 -47.16
CA THR A 855 6.53 64.08 -48.29
C THR A 855 7.24 64.46 -49.59
N ASN A 856 7.07 63.67 -50.66
CA ASN A 856 7.50 64.05 -52.01
C ASN A 856 6.51 65.06 -52.65
N ASN A 857 6.96 65.79 -53.68
CA ASN A 857 6.17 66.82 -54.36
C ASN A 857 5.48 66.26 -55.62
N THR A 858 4.14 66.21 -55.64
CA THR A 858 3.32 65.65 -56.74
C THR A 858 1.94 66.33 -56.84
N GLY A 859 1.16 66.10 -57.91
CA GLY A 859 -0.24 66.58 -58.05
C GLY A 859 -0.53 67.64 -59.13
N ALA A 860 0.45 68.03 -59.95
CA ALA A 860 0.26 69.01 -61.03
C ALA A 860 -0.58 68.44 -62.20
N HIS A 861 -1.55 69.22 -62.71
CA HIS A 861 -2.39 68.86 -63.86
C HIS A 861 -2.94 70.09 -64.61
N THR A 862 -3.51 69.91 -65.81
CA THR A 862 -4.06 70.98 -66.69
C THR A 862 -5.56 70.80 -66.97
N HIS A 863 -6.26 71.88 -67.32
CA HIS A 863 -7.69 71.88 -67.71
C HIS A 863 -7.90 72.36 -69.16
N SER A 864 -8.96 71.88 -69.83
CA SER A 864 -9.35 72.30 -71.19
C SER A 864 -10.58 73.22 -71.17
N LEU A 865 -10.62 74.25 -72.04
CA LEU A 865 -11.74 75.20 -72.16
C LEU A 865 -12.20 75.38 -73.62
N SER A 866 -13.51 75.53 -73.85
CA SER A 866 -14.13 75.88 -75.15
C SER A 866 -15.39 76.75 -74.97
N GLY A 867 -15.67 77.68 -75.89
CA GLY A 867 -16.88 78.53 -75.91
C GLY A 867 -17.01 79.36 -77.19
N SER A 868 -18.10 80.12 -77.35
CA SER A 868 -18.38 80.97 -78.54
C SER A 868 -18.33 82.47 -78.21
N THR A 869 -17.92 83.30 -79.17
CA THR A 869 -17.92 84.77 -79.07
C THR A 869 -19.20 85.39 -79.68
N ASN A 870 -19.37 86.70 -79.49
CA ASN A 870 -20.52 87.49 -79.93
C ASN A 870 -20.38 87.88 -81.42
N ALA A 871 -21.48 88.08 -82.19
CA ALA A 871 -21.41 88.45 -83.62
C ALA A 871 -21.18 89.96 -83.86
N ALA A 872 -20.13 90.34 -84.61
CA ALA A 872 -19.81 91.72 -85.05
C ALA A 872 -18.95 91.70 -86.36
N GLY A 873 -18.97 92.78 -87.19
CA GLY A 873 -18.06 92.89 -88.36
C GLY A 873 -18.53 93.61 -89.66
N ASN A 874 -19.68 94.29 -89.71
CA ASN A 874 -20.20 94.94 -90.95
C ASN A 874 -19.40 96.21 -91.37
N HIS A 875 -18.89 96.32 -92.63
CA HIS A 875 -18.18 97.51 -93.16
C HIS A 875 -18.18 97.63 -94.72
N SER A 876 -17.72 98.77 -95.28
CA SER A 876 -17.61 99.06 -96.75
C SER A 876 -16.32 99.82 -97.15
N HIS A 877 -15.90 99.78 -98.43
CA HIS A 877 -14.63 100.37 -98.94
C HIS A 877 -14.84 101.53 -99.95
N ARG A 878 -13.86 102.45 -100.08
CA ARG A 878 -13.80 103.52 -101.10
C ARG A 878 -12.61 103.29 -102.05
N ASP A 879 -12.85 103.39 -103.37
CA ASP A 879 -11.83 103.17 -104.40
C ASP A 879 -11.06 104.47 -104.72
N GLY A 880 -9.76 104.46 -104.42
CA GLY A 880 -8.85 105.61 -104.42
C GLY A 880 -8.38 105.98 -105.82
N CYS A 881 -9.28 106.51 -106.64
CA CYS A 881 -8.87 107.13 -107.89
C CYS A 881 -8.02 108.37 -107.61
N ARG A 882 -6.84 108.29 -108.23
CA ARG A 882 -6.06 109.38 -108.81
C ARG A 882 -5.00 110.05 -107.95
N PHE A 883 -3.80 109.72 -108.43
CA PHE A 883 -2.88 110.70 -109.02
C PHE A 883 -2.23 111.62 -108.00
N ASN A 884 -1.33 111.00 -107.24
CA ASN A 884 0.10 111.32 -107.08
C ASN A 884 0.60 112.73 -107.53
N PRO A 885 1.48 113.38 -106.74
CA PRO A 885 1.04 114.24 -105.64
C PRO A 885 2.04 115.41 -105.47
N SER A 886 2.50 116.07 -106.53
CA SER A 886 3.66 116.94 -106.36
C SER A 886 3.82 117.91 -107.49
N VAL A 887 4.09 119.16 -107.09
CA VAL A 887 4.36 120.32 -107.94
C VAL A 887 3.03 120.77 -108.59
N PHE A 888 2.55 121.99 -108.40
CA PHE A 888 3.14 123.20 -108.92
C PHE A 888 2.61 124.44 -108.17
N LYS A 889 3.48 125.42 -107.91
CA LYS A 889 3.06 126.83 -107.81
C LYS A 889 2.62 127.28 -109.22
N ASP A 890 1.56 128.09 -109.31
CA ASP A 890 0.75 128.42 -110.48
C ASP A 890 1.48 128.67 -111.83
N THR A 891 1.37 127.71 -112.76
CA THR A 891 0.91 127.85 -114.16
C THR A 891 0.77 126.43 -114.69
N TYR A 892 -0.26 126.20 -115.52
CA TYR A 892 -0.32 125.16 -116.54
C TYR A 892 1.05 124.46 -116.79
N GLN A 893 1.10 123.16 -116.98
CA GLN A 893 0.31 122.59 -118.05
C GLN A 893 0.43 121.08 -117.98
N TYR A 894 -0.72 120.42 -118.14
CA TYR A 894 -0.89 119.19 -118.91
C TYR A 894 0.39 118.42 -119.23
N GLY A 895 0.52 117.26 -118.63
CA GLY A 895 1.51 116.28 -119.08
C GLY A 895 1.19 114.91 -118.55
N TYR A 896 0.18 114.28 -119.16
CA TYR A 896 -0.18 112.86 -119.08
C TYR A 896 0.47 112.02 -117.96
N THR A 897 -0.35 111.69 -116.97
CA THR A 897 -0.14 110.59 -116.03
C THR A 897 -0.22 109.25 -116.76
N SER A 898 0.90 108.52 -116.81
CA SER A 898 0.92 107.13 -117.21
C SER A 898 1.06 106.22 -115.98
N SER A 899 -0.09 105.73 -115.51
CA SER A 899 -0.22 104.52 -114.68
C SER A 899 -0.58 103.38 -115.63
N GLY A 900 0.36 102.47 -115.89
CA GLY A 900 0.04 101.10 -116.33
C GLY A 900 0.14 100.18 -115.11
N GLN A 901 -0.73 99.21 -114.84
CA GLN A 901 -1.90 98.68 -115.56
C GLN A 901 -3.18 98.75 -114.69
N ASN A 902 -3.64 99.96 -114.35
CA ASN A 902 -5.06 100.21 -114.07
C ASN A 902 -5.47 101.43 -114.91
N THR A 903 -5.95 101.15 -116.12
CA THR A 903 -6.48 102.17 -117.04
C THR A 903 -7.92 102.50 -116.63
N TRP A 904 -8.08 103.49 -115.75
CA TRP A 904 -9.39 104.11 -115.49
C TRP A 904 -9.31 105.59 -115.87
N GLY A 905 -9.94 105.91 -117.01
CA GLY A 905 -10.11 107.27 -117.48
C GLY A 905 -11.19 107.99 -116.67
N VAL A 906 -10.81 109.06 -115.96
CA VAL A 906 -11.73 110.14 -115.59
C VAL A 906 -11.40 111.31 -116.50
N GLN A 907 -12.16 111.47 -117.57
CA GLN A 907 -12.15 112.66 -118.40
C GLN A 907 -13.42 113.45 -118.10
N GLY A 908 -13.23 114.68 -117.65
CA GLY A 908 -14.12 115.78 -117.96
C GLY A 908 -15.38 115.95 -117.09
N SER A 909 -15.29 116.99 -116.27
CA SER A 909 -16.30 118.02 -116.04
C SER A 909 -17.55 117.70 -115.21
N VAL A 910 -17.89 118.71 -114.42
CA VAL A 910 -18.95 118.79 -113.42
C VAL A 910 -20.30 118.51 -114.09
N GLY A 911 -20.91 117.39 -113.74
CA GLY A 911 -22.24 117.00 -114.23
C GLY A 911 -22.88 115.98 -113.31
N MET A 912 -24.00 116.37 -112.72
CA MET A 912 -24.85 115.55 -111.86
C MET A 912 -25.38 114.34 -112.64
N SER A 913 -25.30 113.13 -112.07
CA SER A 913 -26.30 112.04 -112.14
C SER A 913 -25.66 110.64 -112.12
N THR A 914 -26.35 109.76 -111.40
CA THR A 914 -26.03 108.40 -110.92
C THR A 914 -26.11 107.31 -111.99
N GLY A 915 -25.16 106.37 -111.97
CA GLY A 915 -25.21 105.08 -112.68
C GLY A 915 -24.48 103.98 -111.89
N TRP A 916 -25.10 102.79 -111.83
CA TRP A 916 -24.75 101.58 -111.07
C TRP A 916 -23.31 101.06 -111.30
N LEU A 917 -22.61 100.63 -110.23
CA LEU A 917 -21.30 99.97 -110.24
C LEU A 917 -21.42 98.50 -109.81
N ALA A 918 -20.63 97.60 -110.40
CA ALA A 918 -20.64 96.15 -110.12
C ALA A 918 -20.17 95.80 -108.68
N ASN A 919 -20.66 94.68 -108.13
CA ASN A 919 -20.22 94.14 -106.84
C ASN A 919 -18.76 93.64 -106.89
N THR A 920 -18.04 93.71 -105.75
CA THR A 920 -16.69 93.14 -105.58
C THR A 920 -16.73 91.62 -105.42
N SER A 921 -15.58 90.93 -105.53
CA SER A 921 -15.44 89.51 -105.14
C SER A 921 -15.69 89.29 -103.65
N THR A 922 -16.07 88.07 -103.26
CA THR A 922 -16.29 87.66 -101.86
C THR A 922 -14.96 87.42 -101.15
N ASP A 923 -14.44 88.42 -100.42
CA ASP A 923 -13.22 88.33 -99.59
C ASP A 923 -13.50 88.87 -98.16
N GLY A 924 -12.97 88.25 -97.07
CA GLY A 924 -13.16 88.74 -95.68
C GLY A 924 -13.09 87.76 -94.48
N ASN A 925 -12.69 86.49 -94.66
CA ASN A 925 -12.60 85.53 -93.54
C ASN A 925 -11.41 85.86 -92.60
N HIS A 926 -11.64 85.97 -91.28
CA HIS A 926 -10.60 86.26 -90.28
C HIS A 926 -10.87 85.58 -88.92
N SER A 927 -9.87 85.53 -88.04
CA SER A 927 -9.96 84.98 -86.68
C SER A 927 -9.38 85.95 -85.64
N HIS A 928 -9.72 85.75 -84.36
CA HIS A 928 -9.18 86.53 -83.23
C HIS A 928 -8.52 85.61 -82.20
N SER A 929 -7.54 86.12 -81.44
CA SER A 929 -6.89 85.42 -80.32
C SER A 929 -7.57 85.73 -78.98
N LEU A 930 -7.70 84.74 -78.10
CA LEU A 930 -8.30 84.84 -76.75
C LEU A 930 -7.28 84.43 -75.67
N SER A 931 -7.14 85.19 -74.59
CA SER A 931 -6.24 84.88 -73.45
C SER A 931 -6.85 85.25 -72.08
N GLY A 932 -6.62 84.43 -71.04
CA GLY A 932 -7.03 84.67 -69.64
C GLY A 932 -6.45 83.64 -68.64
N THR A 933 -6.65 83.82 -67.32
CA THR A 933 -6.16 82.92 -66.25
C THR A 933 -7.30 82.46 -65.34
N ALA A 934 -7.28 81.19 -64.90
CA ALA A 934 -8.29 80.62 -63.99
C ALA A 934 -8.09 81.04 -62.51
N ALA A 935 -9.15 80.93 -61.69
CA ALA A 935 -9.10 81.22 -60.24
C ALA A 935 -8.42 80.09 -59.43
N SER A 936 -7.79 80.44 -58.29
CA SER A 936 -7.02 79.50 -57.45
C SER A 936 -7.89 78.56 -56.60
N ALA A 937 -7.68 77.24 -56.73
CA ALA A 937 -8.28 76.16 -55.91
C ALA A 937 -7.30 74.97 -55.77
N GLY A 938 -7.53 74.04 -54.82
CA GLY A 938 -6.77 72.76 -54.71
C GLY A 938 -6.08 72.42 -53.38
N ALA A 939 -6.27 73.21 -52.31
CA ALA A 939 -5.70 72.90 -50.99
C ALA A 939 -6.33 71.63 -50.37
N HIS A 940 -5.50 70.63 -50.05
CA HIS A 940 -5.92 69.38 -49.41
C HIS A 940 -4.78 68.79 -48.54
N ALA A 941 -5.12 67.86 -47.64
CA ALA A 941 -4.16 67.14 -46.80
C ALA A 941 -4.40 65.61 -46.89
N HIS A 942 -3.38 64.82 -46.55
CA HIS A 942 -3.42 63.35 -46.57
C HIS A 942 -3.16 62.77 -45.18
N THR A 943 -3.76 61.61 -44.87
CA THR A 943 -3.50 60.85 -43.64
C THR A 943 -2.53 59.71 -43.93
N VAL A 944 -1.41 59.61 -43.19
CA VAL A 944 -0.40 58.55 -43.33
C VAL A 944 -0.32 57.71 -42.06
N GLY A 945 -0.62 56.41 -42.16
CA GLY A 945 -0.43 55.46 -41.06
C GLY A 945 1.03 54.97 -40.97
N ILE A 946 1.69 55.20 -39.83
CA ILE A 946 3.10 54.80 -39.61
C ILE A 946 3.20 53.36 -39.07
N GLY A 947 2.23 52.91 -38.27
CA GLY A 947 2.19 51.56 -37.68
C GLY A 947 2.90 51.44 -36.32
N ALA A 948 2.70 50.30 -35.65
CA ALA A 948 3.35 49.96 -34.39
C ALA A 948 4.60 49.10 -34.62
N HIS A 949 5.59 49.20 -33.72
CA HIS A 949 6.77 48.32 -33.73
C HIS A 949 7.19 47.96 -32.30
N THR A 950 7.94 46.86 -32.15
CA THR A 950 8.49 46.39 -30.88
C THR A 950 9.97 46.06 -31.01
N HIS A 951 10.69 46.07 -29.89
CA HIS A 951 12.12 45.69 -29.81
C HIS A 951 12.28 44.54 -28.82
N SER A 952 13.30 43.70 -29.02
CA SER A 952 13.73 42.70 -28.04
C SER A 952 14.96 43.19 -27.27
N VAL A 953 15.00 42.95 -25.95
CA VAL A 953 16.13 43.31 -25.09
C VAL A 953 16.65 42.08 -24.35
N ALA A 954 17.93 41.78 -24.51
CA ALA A 954 18.58 40.68 -23.81
C ALA A 954 18.97 41.12 -22.38
N ILE A 955 18.44 40.43 -21.36
CA ILE A 955 18.69 40.75 -19.94
C ILE A 955 19.97 40.08 -19.40
N GLY A 956 20.34 38.92 -19.94
CA GLY A 956 21.53 38.15 -19.53
C GLY A 956 21.33 37.26 -18.30
N SER A 957 22.36 36.48 -17.95
CA SER A 957 22.37 35.60 -16.77
C SER A 957 22.95 36.32 -15.54
N HIS A 958 22.38 36.05 -14.37
CA HIS A 958 22.94 36.47 -13.09
C HIS A 958 22.72 35.37 -12.03
N GLY A 959 23.38 35.49 -10.87
CA GLY A 959 23.29 34.53 -9.78
C GLY A 959 23.28 35.21 -8.41
N HIS A 960 23.10 34.40 -7.36
CA HIS A 960 23.04 34.86 -5.98
C HIS A 960 23.94 33.99 -5.08
N THR A 961 24.45 34.59 -4.01
CA THR A 961 25.10 33.84 -2.93
C THR A 961 24.03 33.28 -2.00
N ILE A 962 24.04 31.97 -1.76
CA ILE A 962 23.13 31.31 -0.83
C ILE A 962 23.88 31.00 0.46
N THR A 963 23.37 31.49 1.60
CA THR A 963 23.89 31.16 2.93
C THR A 963 22.89 30.27 3.65
N VAL A 964 23.33 29.08 4.07
CA VAL A 964 22.53 28.18 4.91
C VAL A 964 23.00 28.34 6.34
N ASN A 965 22.14 28.86 7.21
CA ASN A 965 22.47 29.09 8.61
C ASN A 965 22.60 27.76 9.37
N ALA A 966 23.47 27.73 10.38
CA ALA A 966 23.59 26.57 11.26
C ALA A 966 22.27 26.34 12.02
N ALA A 967 21.90 25.06 12.18
CA ALA A 967 20.72 24.64 12.93
C ALA A 967 21.06 23.39 13.76
N GLY A 968 20.71 23.41 15.05
CA GLY A 968 20.99 22.32 15.99
C GLY A 968 21.27 22.82 17.42
N ASN A 969 21.46 21.88 18.34
CA ASN A 969 21.89 22.14 19.72
C ASN A 969 23.42 22.05 19.83
N ALA A 970 23.97 22.36 21.01
CA ALA A 970 25.40 22.28 21.29
C ALA A 970 25.96 20.85 21.20
N GLU A 971 25.15 19.83 21.49
CA GLU A 971 25.52 18.41 21.43
C GLU A 971 24.50 17.62 20.59
N ASN A 972 24.99 16.59 19.91
CA ASN A 972 24.17 15.61 19.21
C ASN A 972 23.72 14.50 20.18
N THR A 973 22.51 14.63 20.71
CA THR A 973 21.96 13.71 21.72
C THR A 973 20.97 12.71 21.14
N VAL A 974 20.98 11.48 21.66
CA VAL A 974 19.84 10.56 21.58
C VAL A 974 19.01 10.65 22.87
N LYS A 975 17.78 10.12 22.88
CA LYS A 975 16.99 10.03 24.12
C LYS A 975 17.79 9.25 25.17
N ASN A 976 18.04 9.87 26.32
CA ASN A 976 18.82 9.32 27.41
C ASN A 976 18.19 9.65 28.77
N ILE A 977 18.58 8.90 29.80
CA ILE A 977 18.21 9.13 31.20
C ILE A 977 19.52 9.20 31.99
N ALA A 978 19.65 10.20 32.86
CA ALA A 978 20.85 10.38 33.68
C ALA A 978 20.90 9.34 34.81
N PHE A 979 22.02 8.62 34.90
CA PHE A 979 22.38 7.76 36.01
C PHE A 979 23.78 8.13 36.50
N ASN A 980 24.04 7.95 37.78
CA ASN A 980 25.38 8.05 38.33
C ASN A 980 26.14 6.76 38.03
N TYR A 981 27.18 6.80 37.19
CA TYR A 981 28.03 5.62 37.02
C TYR A 981 28.89 5.41 38.27
N ILE A 982 28.72 4.25 38.92
CA ILE A 982 29.51 3.80 40.07
C ILE A 982 30.30 2.53 39.73
N VAL A 983 31.34 2.22 40.51
CA VAL A 983 32.17 1.03 40.36
C VAL A 983 32.40 0.34 41.69
N ARG A 984 32.36 -1.00 41.72
CA ARG A 984 32.70 -1.79 42.91
C ARG A 984 34.22 -1.79 43.16
N LEU A 985 34.63 -1.54 44.39
CA LEU A 985 36.05 -1.40 44.74
C LEU A 985 36.77 -2.75 44.99
N ALA A 986 36.10 -3.75 45.58
CA ALA A 986 36.69 -5.04 45.98
C ALA A 986 35.83 -6.26 45.62
#